data_AF-A0A496D4W6-F1
#
_entry.id   AF-A0A496D4W6-F1
#
_cell.length_a   1.000
_cell.length_b   1.000
_cell.length_c   1.000
_cell.angle_alpha   90.00
_cell.angle_beta   90.00
_cell.angle_gamma   90.00
#
_symmetry.space_group_name_H-M   'P 1'
#
loop_
_entity.id
_entity.type
_entity.pdbx_description
1 polymer ?
#
loop_
_entity_poly.entity_id
_entity_poly.type
_entity_poly.pdbx_seq_one_letter_code
_entity_poly.pdbx_strand_id
1 'polypeptide(L)'
;MNKLILLTICTLVSGAIASQEWKPQEWPVLKNYDQEHLYQIALPLGGIGTGTVSLGGRGELRDWEIMNVPAKKYSTVTTGNNAPFFAIYAKPQNQEATTTLLAGPLYPQEYLHYEGRPVNHHGLPRFAQASFDAAYPFGQVHLSDKDLPVKVTIKGFNPLIPGDAEASGLPVAVLSYEVTNTTSQPMEIAICGSMRNFIGKDGSKFRTDWKGDYIPTGVKDNKNKYVENKGIKGIYLYSDGVDKNDPAWGTVALTTQATSGVSYRTSSKADNWNNGILNFWDDFSADGMLTERNKQEDEDPMASLSVKKTVKPQSTETFTFYITWNFPNRKAWSSTVVGNYYSRQYTDAWKAAETIIPQIPKLEKKTLSFVNALLNTSYPDVVKEAALFNLATLRSQTVFRLPSGHMMGWEGVMDRFGSCAGSCTHVWNYETATPYLFGELAKTMRDVEFNYATKESGLMNFRASLPLNEANKGNSAAADGQMGCIMKIYREWQLSGDNDFLKNNWGQIKKVLSYAWTEKGWDGNQDGVMEGSQHNTMDVNYFGPNPQMGFWYMGALKAAEKMAIAMKDKGFAQKCQTLFEQGSNWMDKNLFNGEYYEHKITDPETFEYLDMNNPNVKIPSFQLGPGCLVDQLVGQYMSHLCGLGYLGNKDHIQTTMNSIMKYNYVSDFSRHFNNMRSYVMGYESGLLMASWPKGRLEVPFPYFAEVMTGFEYCAAVGMIYEGMEKEALTCIRSIRDRHDGAKRNPFSEPECGHHYARSMASWSAIIALSDFQYSGIDKSMKITARPGNYFWSNGYSWGTIDVSDKDITIEVISGSLQLKSLTVGNEKEMRLKHFDLKEGDKQVIKR
;
A
#
# COMPACT_ATOMS: atom_id res chain seq x y z
N MET A 1 48.05 8.75 -62.04
CA MET A 1 46.78 8.52 -61.33
C MET A 1 47.05 7.69 -60.09
N ASN A 2 47.18 8.31 -58.91
CA ASN A 2 47.31 7.60 -57.63
C ASN A 2 46.29 8.19 -56.65
N LYS A 3 45.45 7.29 -56.09
CA LYS A 3 44.38 7.56 -55.14
C LYS A 3 44.98 7.89 -53.77
N LEU A 4 44.53 8.99 -53.15
CA LEU A 4 44.81 9.33 -51.76
C LEU A 4 43.56 9.04 -50.92
N ILE A 5 43.71 8.18 -49.91
CA ILE A 5 42.69 7.82 -48.92
C ILE A 5 42.69 8.90 -47.84
N LEU A 6 41.54 9.55 -47.62
CA LEU A 6 41.35 10.51 -46.53
C LEU A 6 40.84 9.76 -45.29
N LEU A 7 41.64 9.74 -44.23
CA LEU A 7 41.25 9.25 -42.90
C LEU A 7 40.48 10.37 -42.17
N THR A 8 39.21 10.16 -41.85
CA THR A 8 38.42 11.08 -41.01
C THR A 8 38.63 10.71 -39.54
N ILE A 9 39.30 11.60 -38.80
CA ILE A 9 39.43 11.49 -37.33
C ILE A 9 38.10 11.94 -36.72
N CYS A 10 37.32 10.99 -36.20
CA CYS A 10 36.19 11.29 -35.32
C CYS A 10 36.70 11.60 -33.91
N THR A 11 36.77 12.88 -33.55
CA THR A 11 36.89 13.31 -32.16
C THR A 11 35.58 13.00 -31.42
N LEU A 12 35.58 11.94 -30.61
CA LEU A 12 34.59 11.68 -29.57
C LEU A 12 34.70 12.79 -28.51
N VAL A 13 33.84 13.80 -28.61
CA VAL A 13 33.59 14.72 -27.49
C VAL A 13 32.70 13.98 -26.50
N SER A 14 33.32 13.35 -25.50
CA SER A 14 32.61 12.92 -24.29
C SER A 14 32.13 14.17 -23.55
N GLY A 15 30.93 14.62 -23.87
CA GLY A 15 30.23 15.62 -23.08
C GLY A 15 30.03 15.07 -21.68
N ALA A 16 30.78 15.59 -20.71
CA ALA A 16 30.45 15.44 -19.31
C ALA A 16 29.06 16.05 -19.11
N ILE A 17 28.04 15.21 -19.00
CA ILE A 17 26.73 15.63 -18.51
C ILE A 17 26.99 16.11 -17.08
N ALA A 18 27.07 17.42 -16.90
CA ALA A 18 27.07 18.00 -15.56
C ALA A 18 25.79 17.51 -14.87
N SER A 19 25.95 16.78 -13.76
CA SER A 19 24.84 16.36 -12.90
C SER A 19 24.07 17.60 -12.49
N GLN A 20 22.90 17.83 -13.10
CA GLN A 20 22.03 18.94 -12.76
C GLN A 20 21.25 18.57 -11.50
N GLU A 21 21.25 19.45 -10.51
CA GLU A 21 20.43 19.28 -9.29
C GLU A 21 18.96 19.10 -9.70
N TRP A 22 18.33 18.02 -9.23
CA TRP A 22 16.91 17.79 -9.48
C TRP A 22 16.09 18.93 -8.91
N LYS A 23 15.20 19.48 -9.75
CA LYS A 23 14.12 20.37 -9.36
C LYS A 23 12.81 19.60 -9.54
N PRO A 24 11.94 19.55 -8.51
CA PRO A 24 10.64 18.91 -8.64
C PRO A 24 9.83 19.59 -9.72
N GLN A 25 9.02 18.80 -10.42
CA GLN A 25 7.98 19.32 -11.29
C GLN A 25 6.79 19.81 -10.45
N GLU A 26 5.82 20.42 -11.13
CA GLU A 26 4.52 20.69 -10.52
C GLU A 26 3.80 19.36 -10.26
N TRP A 27 3.33 19.18 -9.03
CA TRP A 27 2.64 17.97 -8.60
C TRP A 27 1.14 18.25 -8.48
N PRO A 28 0.29 17.35 -8.97
CA PRO A 28 -1.15 17.54 -8.87
C PRO A 28 -1.63 17.43 -7.43
N VAL A 29 -2.79 18.03 -7.15
CA VAL A 29 -3.46 17.96 -5.84
C VAL A 29 -4.81 17.29 -6.03
N LEU A 30 -5.01 16.16 -5.36
CA LEU A 30 -6.32 15.51 -5.26
C LEU A 30 -7.04 15.93 -3.97
N LYS A 31 -6.29 16.07 -2.87
CA LYS A 31 -6.82 16.43 -1.56
C LYS A 31 -5.96 17.49 -0.90
N ASN A 32 -6.62 18.53 -0.40
CA ASN A 32 -6.04 19.55 0.47
C ASN A 32 -6.50 19.28 1.91
N TYR A 33 -5.58 19.42 2.85
CA TYR A 33 -5.81 19.36 4.29
C TYR A 33 -5.39 20.69 4.91
N ASP A 34 -6.33 21.32 5.61
CA ASP A 34 -6.05 22.53 6.37
C ASP A 34 -5.29 22.23 7.68
N GLN A 35 -4.97 23.29 8.42
CA GLN A 35 -4.19 23.19 9.65
C GLN A 35 -4.80 22.29 10.74
N GLU A 36 -6.12 22.14 10.79
CA GLU A 36 -6.80 21.33 11.81
C GLU A 36 -6.78 19.83 11.46
N HIS A 37 -6.38 19.49 10.24
CA HIS A 37 -6.43 18.15 9.68
C HIS A 37 -5.04 17.55 9.38
N LEU A 38 -3.97 18.01 10.05
CA LEU A 38 -2.60 17.54 9.78
C LEU A 38 -2.08 16.49 10.77
N TYR A 39 -2.68 16.39 11.95
CA TYR A 39 -2.11 15.69 13.11
C TYR A 39 -1.78 14.21 12.81
N GLN A 40 -2.68 13.50 12.13
CA GLN A 40 -2.57 12.07 11.84
C GLN A 40 -1.97 11.77 10.47
N ILE A 41 -1.75 12.77 9.63
CA ILE A 41 -1.14 12.57 8.31
C ILE A 41 0.27 12.00 8.46
N ALA A 42 0.49 10.82 7.88
CA ALA A 42 1.79 10.20 7.70
C ALA A 42 1.83 9.55 6.31
N LEU A 43 2.45 10.24 5.35
CA LEU A 43 2.63 9.75 3.99
C LEU A 43 3.95 8.97 3.89
N PRO A 44 3.92 7.65 3.61
CA PRO A 44 5.14 6.84 3.58
C PRO A 44 6.04 7.14 2.37
N LEU A 45 7.33 7.39 2.63
CA LEU A 45 8.40 7.55 1.64
C LEU A 45 9.33 6.34 1.70
N GLY A 46 9.41 5.58 0.60
CA GLY A 46 10.15 4.32 0.49
C GLY A 46 9.41 3.29 -0.36
N GLY A 47 10.11 2.55 -1.21
CA GLY A 47 9.52 1.65 -2.21
C GLY A 47 8.97 0.34 -1.63
N ILE A 48 8.23 -0.40 -2.47
CA ILE A 48 7.62 -1.71 -2.13
C ILE A 48 8.66 -2.64 -1.53
N GLY A 49 8.47 -2.96 -0.24
CA GLY A 49 9.32 -3.90 0.49
C GLY A 49 10.67 -3.40 0.95
N THR A 50 10.89 -2.08 0.92
CA THR A 50 12.15 -1.49 1.38
C THR A 50 12.10 -0.91 2.79
N GLY A 51 10.90 -0.79 3.38
CA GLY A 51 10.66 0.03 4.57
C GLY A 51 10.48 1.51 4.20
N THR A 52 10.03 2.32 5.16
CA THR A 52 9.63 3.71 4.90
C THR A 52 10.08 4.66 5.99
N VAL A 53 10.16 5.94 5.64
CA VAL A 53 10.07 7.08 6.57
C VAL A 53 8.88 7.91 6.13
N SER A 54 8.03 8.34 7.06
CA SER A 54 6.80 9.08 6.71
C SER A 54 6.99 10.59 6.80
N LEU A 55 6.48 11.31 5.80
CA LEU A 55 6.28 12.75 5.84
C LEU A 55 5.00 13.06 6.62
N GLY A 56 5.15 13.75 7.75
CA GLY A 56 4.04 14.20 8.59
C GLY A 56 3.31 15.40 8.00
N GLY A 57 2.04 15.58 8.39
CA GLY A 57 1.19 16.65 7.86
C GLY A 57 1.70 18.08 8.09
N ARG A 58 2.55 18.28 9.09
CA ARG A 58 3.19 19.58 9.39
C ARG A 58 4.66 19.63 8.97
N GLY A 59 5.17 18.64 8.24
CA GLY A 59 6.54 18.64 7.67
C GLY A 59 7.59 17.84 8.44
N GLU A 60 7.27 17.28 9.60
CA GLU A 60 8.19 16.44 10.35
C GLU A 60 8.39 15.05 9.70
N LEU A 61 9.54 14.42 9.93
CA LEU A 61 9.77 13.03 9.56
C LEU A 61 9.48 12.12 10.75
N ARG A 62 8.62 11.13 10.55
CA ARG A 62 8.21 10.15 11.58
C ARG A 62 8.08 8.76 10.99
N ASP A 63 7.67 7.79 11.81
CA ASP A 63 7.49 6.39 11.41
C ASP A 63 8.73 5.83 10.68
N TRP A 64 9.87 5.83 11.37
CA TRP A 64 11.14 5.34 10.81
C TRP A 64 11.17 3.80 10.77
N GLU A 65 10.63 3.25 9.70
CA GLU A 65 10.35 1.82 9.47
C GLU A 65 11.34 1.14 8.51
N ILE A 66 12.52 1.74 8.32
CA ILE A 66 13.54 1.28 7.36
C ILE A 66 14.35 0.05 7.85
N MET A 67 14.31 -0.25 9.15
CA MET A 67 15.07 -1.33 9.80
C MET A 67 14.28 -2.64 9.92
N ASN A 68 13.53 -3.00 8.88
CA ASN A 68 12.82 -4.29 8.76
C ASN A 68 11.68 -4.56 9.77
N VAL A 69 11.37 -3.62 10.67
CA VAL A 69 10.27 -3.73 11.64
C VAL A 69 9.29 -2.57 11.52
N PRO A 70 7.98 -2.78 11.78
CA PRO A 70 7.05 -1.68 11.97
C PRO A 70 7.49 -0.78 13.12
N ALA A 71 7.24 0.52 13.00
CA ALA A 71 7.76 1.52 13.93
C ALA A 71 6.89 2.79 13.95
N LYS A 72 5.59 2.63 14.20
CA LYS A 72 4.64 3.76 14.24
C LYS A 72 4.98 4.73 15.37
N LYS A 73 4.93 6.02 15.05
CA LYS A 73 5.35 7.17 15.87
C LYS A 73 6.80 7.13 16.32
N TYR A 74 7.62 6.21 15.81
CA TYR A 74 9.01 6.10 16.20
C TYR A 74 9.89 7.08 15.43
N SER A 75 10.80 7.72 16.15
CA SER A 75 11.72 8.74 15.62
C SER A 75 13.18 8.43 15.92
N THR A 76 13.52 7.14 16.02
CA THR A 76 14.90 6.60 16.21
C THR A 76 15.62 6.95 17.51
N VAL A 77 15.03 7.84 18.31
CA VAL A 77 15.47 8.27 19.64
C VAL A 77 14.29 8.35 20.59
N THR A 78 14.54 8.54 21.89
CA THR A 78 13.52 8.97 22.85
C THR A 78 12.93 10.31 22.42
N THR A 79 11.61 10.46 22.49
CA THR A 79 10.91 11.67 22.08
C THR A 79 11.54 12.92 22.72
N GLY A 80 11.91 13.87 21.87
CA GLY A 80 12.67 15.06 22.27
C GLY A 80 13.41 15.72 21.11
N ASN A 81 14.45 16.51 21.40
CA ASN A 81 15.10 17.36 20.40
C ASN A 81 16.15 16.64 19.52
N ASN A 82 16.38 15.34 19.75
CA ASN A 82 17.41 14.55 19.06
C ASN A 82 16.90 13.76 17.86
N ALA A 83 15.60 13.78 17.58
CA ALA A 83 15.03 13.07 16.43
C ALA A 83 15.53 13.66 15.10
N PRO A 84 15.54 12.91 13.99
CA PRO A 84 15.87 13.46 12.68
C PRO A 84 14.99 14.65 12.29
N PHE A 85 15.56 15.70 11.70
CA PHE A 85 14.83 16.91 11.30
C PHE A 85 15.52 17.70 10.19
N PHE A 86 14.81 18.70 9.68
CA PHE A 86 15.37 19.75 8.83
C PHE A 86 15.11 21.13 9.42
N ALA A 87 16.07 22.03 9.31
CA ALA A 87 15.98 23.42 9.74
C ALA A 87 16.36 24.37 8.60
N ILE A 88 15.85 25.60 8.68
CA ILE A 88 16.15 26.68 7.75
C ILE A 88 16.82 27.84 8.51
N TYR A 89 17.87 28.37 7.90
CA TYR A 89 18.48 29.65 8.24
C TYR A 89 18.14 30.64 7.13
N ALA A 90 17.65 31.83 7.49
CA ALA A 90 17.28 32.89 6.56
C ALA A 90 17.86 34.23 7.04
N LYS A 91 18.74 34.84 6.24
CA LYS A 91 19.34 36.14 6.54
C LYS A 91 19.07 37.13 5.41
N PRO A 92 18.06 38.02 5.57
CA PRO A 92 17.89 39.14 4.67
C PRO A 92 19.12 40.05 4.71
N GLN A 93 19.41 40.72 3.60
CA GLN A 93 20.51 41.69 3.57
C GLN A 93 20.31 42.78 4.65
N ASN A 94 21.34 43.01 5.46
CA ASN A 94 21.37 44.00 6.57
C ASN A 94 20.34 43.77 7.69
N GLN A 95 19.80 42.56 7.83
CA GLN A 95 18.95 42.18 8.96
C GLN A 95 19.56 41.00 9.72
N GLU A 96 19.06 40.77 10.93
CA GLU A 96 19.43 39.59 11.70
C GLU A 96 18.93 38.31 11.00
N ALA A 97 19.70 37.24 11.16
CA ALA A 97 19.29 35.94 10.66
C ALA A 97 18.21 35.35 11.57
N THR A 98 17.31 34.58 10.97
CA THR A 98 16.38 33.73 11.72
C THR A 98 16.64 32.27 11.40
N THR A 99 16.71 31.45 12.44
CA THR A 99 16.77 29.98 12.32
C THR A 99 15.47 29.39 12.86
N THR A 100 14.84 28.51 12.09
CA THR A 100 13.60 27.84 12.50
C THR A 100 13.56 26.39 12.00
N LEU A 101 12.78 25.56 12.68
CA LEU A 101 12.47 24.21 12.25
C LEU A 101 11.60 24.27 10.98
N LEU A 102 11.86 23.40 10.01
CA LEU A 102 10.97 23.21 8.86
C LEU A 102 9.78 22.33 9.25
N ALA A 103 8.97 22.84 10.18
CA ALA A 103 7.72 22.21 10.59
C ALA A 103 6.70 23.27 11.04
N GLY A 104 5.43 22.91 10.93
CA GLY A 104 4.29 23.68 11.41
C GLY A 104 4.09 23.62 12.93
N PRO A 105 2.98 24.22 13.41
CA PRO A 105 2.71 24.40 14.83
C PRO A 105 2.35 23.09 15.56
N LEU A 106 2.30 23.18 16.89
CA LEU A 106 1.82 22.10 17.77
C LEU A 106 0.31 22.22 18.01
N TYR A 107 -0.34 21.09 18.28
CA TYR A 107 -1.75 21.04 18.65
C TYR A 107 -1.94 21.22 20.17
N PRO A 108 -3.08 21.76 20.64
CA PRO A 108 -3.33 21.97 22.06
C PRO A 108 -3.12 20.73 22.94
N GLN A 109 -3.49 19.55 22.45
CA GLN A 109 -3.34 18.28 23.16
C GLN A 109 -1.88 17.83 23.26
N GLU A 110 -1.02 18.31 22.36
CA GLU A 110 0.41 18.04 22.38
C GLU A 110 1.16 18.94 23.36
N TYR A 111 0.53 19.78 24.19
CA TYR A 111 1.25 20.54 25.23
C TYR A 111 1.38 19.76 26.55
N LEU A 112 0.58 18.71 26.74
CA LEU A 112 0.55 17.93 27.98
C LEU A 112 1.68 16.89 27.99
N HIS A 113 2.70 17.12 28.82
CA HIS A 113 3.74 16.13 29.16
C HIS A 113 4.31 16.44 30.54
N TYR A 114 4.64 15.41 31.32
CA TYR A 114 5.10 15.55 32.70
C TYR A 114 6.44 16.31 32.83
N GLU A 115 7.20 16.42 31.74
CA GLU A 115 8.44 17.22 31.63
C GLU A 115 8.35 18.43 30.67
N GLY A 116 7.18 18.73 30.11
CA GLY A 116 7.05 19.81 29.13
C GLY A 116 7.79 19.57 27.80
N ARG A 117 8.14 18.31 27.49
CA ARG A 117 8.72 17.87 26.21
C ARG A 117 7.89 16.82 25.46
N PRO A 118 6.63 17.14 25.13
CA PRO A 118 5.61 16.21 24.63
C PRO A 118 5.92 15.60 23.26
N VAL A 119 6.70 16.30 22.44
CA VAL A 119 6.94 15.95 21.04
C VAL A 119 8.41 16.18 20.66
N ASN A 120 8.78 15.63 19.51
CA ASN A 120 10.09 15.89 18.95
C ASN A 120 10.26 17.38 18.62
N HIS A 121 11.46 17.91 18.92
CA HIS A 121 11.81 19.31 18.64
C HIS A 121 10.85 20.32 19.29
N HIS A 122 10.29 20.00 20.47
CA HIS A 122 9.34 20.86 21.19
C HIS A 122 9.91 22.24 21.51
N GLY A 123 11.23 22.36 21.70
CA GLY A 123 11.92 23.60 22.04
C GLY A 123 12.43 24.42 20.84
N LEU A 124 12.28 23.93 19.61
CA LEU A 124 12.73 24.66 18.43
C LEU A 124 11.63 25.60 17.90
N PRO A 125 11.97 26.82 17.44
CA PRO A 125 11.04 27.70 16.72
C PRO A 125 10.42 26.97 15.51
N ARG A 126 9.16 27.28 15.21
CA ARG A 126 8.34 26.63 14.15
C ARG A 126 7.65 27.69 13.31
N PHE A 127 7.16 27.29 12.14
CA PHE A 127 6.25 28.13 11.36
C PHE A 127 4.88 28.17 12.04
N ALA A 128 4.25 29.35 12.08
CA ALA A 128 2.93 29.54 12.67
C ALA A 128 1.79 28.88 11.90
N GLN A 129 1.93 28.67 10.59
CA GLN A 129 0.88 28.09 9.74
C GLN A 129 1.40 26.92 8.91
N ALA A 130 0.57 25.88 8.78
CA ALA A 130 0.83 24.74 7.92
C ALA A 130 -0.45 24.24 7.21
N SER A 131 -0.29 23.69 6.01
CA SER A 131 -1.30 22.90 5.31
C SER A 131 -0.63 21.77 4.52
N PHE A 132 -1.39 20.77 4.10
CA PHE A 132 -0.88 19.61 3.36
C PHE A 132 -1.70 19.33 2.10
N ASP A 133 -1.03 19.24 0.96
CA ASP A 133 -1.62 18.82 -0.31
C ASP A 133 -1.11 17.43 -0.70
N ALA A 134 -2.02 16.61 -1.26
CA ALA A 134 -1.75 15.23 -1.57
C ALA A 134 -2.34 14.76 -2.90
N ALA A 135 -1.53 14.03 -3.65
CA ALA A 135 -1.95 13.05 -4.64
C ALA A 135 -0.96 11.90 -4.56
N TYR A 136 -1.25 10.88 -3.73
CA TYR A 136 -0.30 9.81 -3.41
C TYR A 136 0.32 9.21 -4.69
N PRO A 137 1.67 9.08 -4.80
CA PRO A 137 2.66 9.13 -3.71
C PRO A 137 3.29 10.52 -3.44
N PHE A 138 2.72 11.60 -3.97
CA PHE A 138 3.22 12.96 -3.77
C PHE A 138 2.57 13.63 -2.55
N GLY A 139 3.41 14.16 -1.65
CA GLY A 139 2.99 14.96 -0.51
C GLY A 139 3.66 16.33 -0.50
N GLN A 140 2.88 17.38 -0.21
CA GLN A 140 3.33 18.76 -0.21
C GLN A 140 2.92 19.43 1.10
N VAL A 141 3.88 19.92 1.89
CA VAL A 141 3.61 20.69 3.11
C VAL A 141 3.88 22.15 2.82
N HIS A 142 2.89 23.01 3.02
CA HIS A 142 3.05 24.45 2.87
C HIS A 142 3.25 25.07 4.24
N LEU A 143 4.38 25.74 4.44
CA LEU A 143 4.74 26.41 5.68
C LEU A 143 4.81 27.91 5.45
N SER A 144 4.15 28.66 6.33
CA SER A 144 4.24 30.11 6.31
C SER A 144 4.14 30.70 7.71
N ASP A 145 4.75 31.87 7.84
CA ASP A 145 4.72 32.66 9.05
C ASP A 145 4.82 34.13 8.64
N LYS A 146 3.98 34.99 9.21
CA LYS A 146 3.98 36.42 8.91
C LYS A 146 5.24 37.12 9.43
N ASP A 147 5.89 36.55 10.44
CA ASP A 147 7.05 37.11 11.10
C ASP A 147 8.37 36.56 10.50
N LEU A 148 8.28 35.62 9.55
CA LEU A 148 9.42 35.10 8.81
C LEU A 148 9.47 35.66 7.38
N PRO A 149 10.67 35.98 6.85
CA PRO A 149 10.82 36.59 5.53
C PRO A 149 10.79 35.55 4.38
N VAL A 150 10.21 34.37 4.65
CA VAL A 150 10.20 33.22 3.73
C VAL A 150 8.87 32.46 3.80
N LYS A 151 8.50 31.84 2.69
CA LYS A 151 7.51 30.74 2.64
C LYS A 151 8.18 29.48 2.13
N VAL A 152 7.80 28.32 2.64
CA VAL A 152 8.43 27.05 2.25
C VAL A 152 7.37 26.04 1.82
N THR A 153 7.59 25.38 0.69
CA THR A 153 6.88 24.14 0.34
C THR A 153 7.84 22.96 0.47
N ILE A 154 7.50 22.01 1.33
CA ILE A 154 8.22 20.74 1.47
C ILE A 154 7.56 19.73 0.55
N LYS A 155 8.30 19.22 -0.42
CA LYS A 155 7.84 18.23 -1.40
C LYS A 155 8.52 16.89 -1.13
N GLY A 156 7.75 15.87 -0.77
CA GLY A 156 8.23 14.50 -0.51
C GLY A 156 7.59 13.47 -1.43
N PHE A 157 8.39 12.59 -2.02
CA PHE A 157 7.88 11.42 -2.75
C PHE A 157 8.89 10.26 -2.82
N ASN A 158 8.40 9.12 -3.29
CA ASN A 158 9.19 7.99 -3.77
C ASN A 158 8.48 7.41 -5.01
N PRO A 159 9.21 6.95 -6.04
CA PRO A 159 8.60 6.56 -7.32
C PRO A 159 7.54 5.45 -7.18
N LEU A 160 6.45 5.55 -7.93
CA LEU A 160 5.40 4.55 -8.02
C LEU A 160 4.92 4.46 -9.46
N ILE A 161 5.30 3.39 -10.15
CA ILE A 161 5.11 3.23 -11.59
C ILE A 161 4.49 1.85 -11.82
N PRO A 162 3.19 1.78 -12.17
CA PRO A 162 2.55 0.50 -12.47
C PRO A 162 3.28 -0.24 -13.60
N GLY A 163 3.37 -1.57 -13.47
CA GLY A 163 4.13 -2.45 -14.35
C GLY A 163 5.64 -2.49 -14.07
N ASP A 164 6.17 -1.60 -13.22
CA ASP A 164 7.60 -1.50 -12.92
C ASP A 164 7.86 -1.65 -11.41
N ALA A 165 7.87 -2.90 -10.94
CA ALA A 165 8.11 -3.24 -9.54
C ALA A 165 9.54 -2.90 -9.07
N GLU A 166 10.50 -2.82 -9.98
CA GLU A 166 11.89 -2.45 -9.68
C GLU A 166 11.99 -0.95 -9.38
N ALA A 167 11.43 -0.11 -10.26
CA ALA A 167 11.39 1.32 -10.04
C ALA A 167 10.48 1.73 -8.87
N SER A 168 9.44 0.94 -8.58
CA SER A 168 8.54 1.16 -7.44
C SER A 168 9.07 0.56 -6.12
N GLY A 169 10.18 -0.19 -6.18
CA GLY A 169 10.80 -0.92 -5.07
C GLY A 169 12.09 -0.27 -4.57
N LEU A 170 12.26 1.04 -4.70
CA LEU A 170 13.52 1.74 -4.43
C LEU A 170 13.64 2.22 -2.96
N PRO A 171 14.79 1.97 -2.27
CA PRO A 171 15.02 2.35 -0.88
C PRO A 171 15.48 3.83 -0.75
N VAL A 172 14.60 4.76 -1.12
CA VAL A 172 14.88 6.20 -1.09
C VAL A 172 13.68 7.03 -0.61
N ALA A 173 13.93 8.07 0.18
CA ALA A 173 13.02 9.19 0.36
C ALA A 173 13.60 10.41 -0.35
N VAL A 174 12.84 11.00 -1.27
CA VAL A 174 13.21 12.21 -2.01
C VAL A 174 12.52 13.40 -1.36
N LEU A 175 13.30 14.40 -0.94
CA LEU A 175 12.80 15.59 -0.26
C LEU A 175 13.33 16.84 -0.98
N SER A 176 12.44 17.78 -1.26
CA SER A 176 12.81 19.10 -1.74
C SER A 176 12.13 20.19 -0.92
N TYR A 177 12.83 21.30 -0.74
CA TYR A 177 12.37 22.47 -0.01
C TYR A 177 12.38 23.64 -0.98
N GLU A 178 11.21 24.02 -1.47
CA GLU A 178 11.02 25.20 -2.32
C GLU A 178 10.84 26.42 -1.41
N VAL A 179 11.87 27.26 -1.35
CA VAL A 179 11.89 28.41 -0.44
C VAL A 179 11.69 29.68 -1.25
N THR A 180 10.61 30.39 -0.96
CA THR A 180 10.29 31.68 -1.58
C THR A 180 10.73 32.82 -0.66
N ASN A 181 11.63 33.68 -1.15
CA ASN A 181 12.00 34.92 -0.48
C ASN A 181 10.87 35.94 -0.67
N THR A 182 10.20 36.35 0.40
CA THR A 182 9.05 37.27 0.33
C THR A 182 9.47 38.75 0.36
N THR A 183 10.77 39.02 0.53
CA THR A 183 11.30 40.38 0.66
C THR A 183 11.69 40.99 -0.69
N SER A 184 11.97 42.28 -0.68
CA SER A 184 12.49 43.01 -1.83
C SER A 184 14.02 42.99 -1.93
N GLN A 185 14.72 42.24 -1.07
CA GLN A 185 16.19 42.17 -1.05
C GLN A 185 16.69 40.74 -1.23
N PRO A 186 17.90 40.53 -1.77
CA PRO A 186 18.53 39.22 -1.77
C PRO A 186 18.68 38.68 -0.35
N MET A 187 18.59 37.35 -0.21
CA MET A 187 18.65 36.68 1.07
C MET A 187 19.61 35.50 1.02
N GLU A 188 20.45 35.34 2.03
CA GLU A 188 21.17 34.09 2.24
C GLU A 188 20.24 33.09 2.94
N ILE A 189 20.02 31.94 2.30
CA ILE A 189 19.18 30.88 2.84
C ILE A 189 19.99 29.59 2.89
N ALA A 190 19.93 28.88 4.01
CA ALA A 190 20.48 27.54 4.13
C ALA A 190 19.42 26.57 4.66
N ILE A 191 19.42 25.36 4.11
CA ILE A 191 18.61 24.23 4.60
C ILE A 191 19.56 23.17 5.12
N CYS A 192 19.33 22.68 6.33
CA CYS A 192 20.14 21.63 6.92
C CYS A 192 19.28 20.45 7.37
N GLY A 193 19.62 19.26 6.88
CA GLY A 193 19.12 17.99 7.43
C GLY A 193 20.06 17.47 8.50
N SER A 194 19.52 17.08 9.66
CA SER A 194 20.31 16.51 10.75
C SER A 194 19.66 15.26 11.35
N MET A 195 20.48 14.26 11.64
CA MET A 195 20.05 13.01 12.27
C MET A 195 21.20 12.38 13.07
N ARG A 196 20.87 11.73 14.19
CA ARG A 196 21.81 10.84 14.88
C ARG A 196 22.01 9.56 14.09
N ASN A 197 23.18 8.96 14.19
CA ASN A 197 23.41 7.63 13.60
C ASN A 197 22.75 6.56 14.47
N PHE A 198 21.50 6.24 14.15
CA PHE A 198 20.65 5.33 14.90
C PHE A 198 20.76 3.86 14.47
N ILE A 199 21.77 3.47 13.68
CA ILE A 199 21.96 2.06 13.30
C ILE A 199 22.07 1.19 14.57
N GLY A 200 21.29 0.11 14.63
CA GLY A 200 21.11 -0.70 15.83
C GLY A 200 19.91 -0.31 16.72
N LYS A 201 19.26 0.84 16.52
CA LYS A 201 18.06 1.30 17.26
C LYS A 201 16.80 1.23 16.39
N ASP A 202 16.37 0.04 16.01
CA ASP A 202 15.09 -0.18 15.30
C ASP A 202 13.85 -0.02 16.19
N GLY A 203 14.07 0.11 17.51
CA GLY A 203 13.05 0.24 18.53
C GLY A 203 12.56 -1.09 19.11
N SER A 204 13.14 -2.22 18.70
CA SER A 204 12.87 -3.52 19.32
C SER A 204 13.61 -3.69 20.66
N LYS A 205 14.82 -3.12 20.76
CA LYS A 205 15.64 -3.10 21.98
C LYS A 205 15.53 -1.76 22.68
N PHE A 206 15.12 -1.79 23.94
CA PHE A 206 15.02 -0.59 24.77
C PHE A 206 15.22 -0.92 26.24
N ARG A 207 15.48 0.12 27.03
CA ARG A 207 15.35 0.09 28.48
C ARG A 207 14.38 1.18 28.90
N THR A 208 13.79 1.02 30.07
CA THR A 208 13.01 2.07 30.72
C THR A 208 13.89 2.79 31.74
N ASP A 209 13.86 4.12 31.77
CA ASP A 209 14.56 4.88 32.81
C ASP A 209 13.69 5.05 34.08
N TRP A 210 14.16 5.83 35.04
CA TRP A 210 13.45 6.05 36.32
C TRP A 210 12.13 6.81 36.16
N LYS A 211 11.92 7.51 35.04
CA LYS A 211 10.70 8.28 34.74
C LYS A 211 9.65 7.44 34.00
N GLY A 212 10.04 6.25 33.54
CA GLY A 212 9.22 5.47 32.64
C GLY A 212 9.51 5.73 31.16
N ASP A 213 10.54 6.51 30.82
CA ASP A 213 10.83 6.82 29.43
C ASP A 213 11.33 5.60 28.67
N TYR A 214 10.83 5.49 27.44
CA TYR A 214 11.33 4.54 26.46
C TYR A 214 12.70 5.02 25.94
N ILE A 215 13.77 4.29 26.27
CA ILE A 215 15.14 4.57 25.82
C ILE A 215 15.57 3.48 24.83
N PRO A 216 15.53 3.72 23.51
CA PRO A 216 15.99 2.75 22.53
C PRO A 216 17.51 2.52 22.66
N THR A 217 17.91 1.26 22.58
CA THR A 217 19.30 0.80 22.72
C THR A 217 19.73 -0.01 21.49
N GLY A 218 21.01 -0.34 21.39
CA GLY A 218 21.54 -1.24 20.35
C GLY A 218 22.60 -0.62 19.44
N VAL A 219 22.78 0.71 19.46
CA VAL A 219 23.94 1.35 18.84
C VAL A 219 25.24 0.83 19.45
N LYS A 220 26.27 0.69 18.61
CA LYS A 220 27.61 0.33 19.05
C LYS A 220 28.61 0.71 17.97
N ASP A 221 29.57 1.56 18.32
CA ASP A 221 30.62 2.08 17.45
C ASP A 221 30.09 2.55 16.08
N ASN A 222 29.03 3.36 16.09
CA ASN A 222 28.49 3.91 14.85
C ASN A 222 29.39 5.04 14.33
N LYS A 223 29.52 5.14 13.02
CA LYS A 223 30.42 6.07 12.33
C LYS A 223 29.69 6.82 11.22
N ASN A 224 30.06 8.08 11.07
CA ASN A 224 29.58 8.96 10.00
C ASN A 224 30.77 9.36 9.14
N LYS A 225 30.61 9.29 7.82
CA LYS A 225 31.65 9.65 6.87
C LYS A 225 31.10 10.60 5.82
N TYR A 226 31.70 11.76 5.64
CA TYR A 226 31.42 12.59 4.48
C TYR A 226 31.99 11.94 3.22
N VAL A 227 31.17 11.89 2.17
CA VAL A 227 31.54 11.33 0.87
C VAL A 227 31.07 12.29 -0.22
N GLU A 228 31.94 12.49 -1.21
CA GLU A 228 31.65 13.23 -2.44
C GLU A 228 32.08 12.37 -3.62
N ASN A 229 31.12 11.92 -4.42
CA ASN A 229 31.38 11.07 -5.58
C ASN A 229 30.28 11.22 -6.62
N LYS A 230 30.62 11.14 -7.91
CA LYS A 230 29.67 11.15 -9.05
C LYS A 230 28.61 12.28 -9.00
N GLY A 231 28.99 13.46 -8.53
CA GLY A 231 28.07 14.61 -8.43
C GLY A 231 27.04 14.49 -7.31
N ILE A 232 27.28 13.62 -6.33
CA ILE A 232 26.51 13.48 -5.09
C ILE A 232 27.45 13.78 -3.92
N LYS A 233 26.97 14.59 -2.97
CA LYS A 233 27.67 14.95 -1.72
C LYS A 233 26.80 14.57 -0.55
N GLY A 234 27.39 14.07 0.53
CA GLY A 234 26.60 13.74 1.71
C GLY A 234 27.34 12.97 2.77
N ILE A 235 26.57 12.44 3.71
CA ILE A 235 27.09 11.70 4.86
C ILE A 235 26.58 10.27 4.78
N TYR A 236 27.52 9.33 4.80
CA TYR A 236 27.29 7.90 4.89
C TYR A 236 27.36 7.46 6.35
N LEU A 237 26.30 6.85 6.84
CA LEU A 237 26.11 6.38 8.20
C LEU A 237 26.25 4.85 8.21
N TYR A 238 27.17 4.33 9.00
CA TYR A 238 27.42 2.89 9.16
C TYR A 238 27.78 2.56 10.61
N SER A 239 28.00 1.28 10.91
CA SER A 239 28.43 0.82 12.23
C SER A 239 29.51 -0.26 12.09
N ASP A 240 30.60 -0.10 12.87
CA ASP A 240 31.66 -1.11 13.01
C ASP A 240 31.39 -2.05 14.21
N GLY A 241 30.46 -1.71 15.09
CA GLY A 241 30.24 -2.42 16.35
C GLY A 241 28.92 -3.19 16.47
N VAL A 242 27.88 -2.83 15.71
CA VAL A 242 26.61 -3.58 15.66
C VAL A 242 26.84 -4.92 14.95
N ASP A 243 26.31 -6.02 15.51
CA ASP A 243 26.43 -7.36 14.92
C ASP A 243 25.86 -7.37 13.49
N LYS A 244 26.65 -7.85 12.52
CA LYS A 244 26.26 -7.91 11.11
C LYS A 244 25.07 -8.82 10.82
N ASN A 245 24.64 -9.66 11.77
CA ASN A 245 23.43 -10.48 11.66
C ASN A 245 22.23 -9.87 12.40
N ASP A 246 22.41 -8.74 13.09
CA ASP A 246 21.32 -8.05 13.78
C ASP A 246 20.30 -7.50 12.76
N PRO A 247 18.97 -7.66 12.96
CA PRO A 247 17.96 -7.07 12.11
C PRO A 247 18.08 -5.56 11.90
N ALA A 248 18.64 -4.84 12.88
CA ALA A 248 18.88 -3.40 12.86
C ALA A 248 20.26 -3.02 12.28
N TRP A 249 21.07 -3.98 11.85
CA TRP A 249 22.32 -3.71 11.13
C TRP A 249 22.06 -3.36 9.67
N GLY A 250 22.73 -2.33 9.20
CA GLY A 250 22.59 -1.81 7.85
C GLY A 250 23.33 -0.49 7.71
N THR A 251 22.92 0.31 6.73
CA THR A 251 23.55 1.58 6.37
C THR A 251 22.50 2.60 5.96
N VAL A 252 22.79 3.88 6.14
CA VAL A 252 21.94 5.02 5.73
C VAL A 252 22.83 6.06 5.06
N ALA A 253 22.30 6.83 4.10
CA ALA A 253 22.98 8.01 3.58
C ALA A 253 22.03 9.20 3.48
N LEU A 254 22.47 10.37 3.97
CA LEU A 254 21.83 11.66 3.75
C LEU A 254 22.66 12.42 2.72
N THR A 255 22.07 12.73 1.56
CA THR A 255 22.82 13.24 0.40
C THR A 255 22.12 14.38 -0.32
N THR A 256 22.87 15.12 -1.13
CA THR A 256 22.40 16.21 -2.02
C THR A 256 23.17 16.20 -3.35
N GLN A 257 22.58 16.78 -4.39
CA GLN A 257 23.24 17.06 -5.68
C GLN A 257 23.71 18.52 -5.80
N ALA A 258 23.57 19.33 -4.74
CA ALA A 258 24.04 20.71 -4.76
C ALA A 258 25.54 20.79 -5.07
N THR A 259 25.89 21.63 -6.05
CA THR A 259 27.27 21.76 -6.55
C THR A 259 28.12 22.72 -5.71
N SER A 260 27.47 23.67 -5.03
CA SER A 260 28.10 24.69 -4.19
C SER A 260 27.29 24.92 -2.90
N GLY A 261 27.89 25.65 -1.95
CA GLY A 261 27.22 25.99 -0.69
C GLY A 261 26.99 24.80 0.26
N VAL A 262 27.65 23.67 0.01
CA VAL A 262 27.52 22.48 0.85
C VAL A 262 28.50 22.56 2.03
N SER A 263 27.97 22.44 3.24
CA SER A 263 28.76 22.22 4.46
C SER A 263 28.21 21.04 5.23
N TYR A 264 29.03 20.45 6.10
CA TYR A 264 28.64 19.25 6.83
C TYR A 264 29.33 19.19 8.18
N ARG A 265 28.79 18.32 9.02
CA ARG A 265 29.53 17.76 10.14
C ARG A 265 29.17 16.29 10.36
N THR A 266 30.16 15.49 10.74
CA THR A 266 29.99 14.06 11.00
C THR A 266 29.73 13.75 12.48
N SER A 267 29.91 14.72 13.36
CA SER A 267 29.65 14.59 14.80
C SER A 267 29.21 15.91 15.45
N SER A 268 28.88 15.85 16.74
CA SER A 268 28.55 17.00 17.59
C SER A 268 29.42 17.02 18.84
N LYS A 269 29.21 18.00 19.74
CA LYS A 269 29.62 17.83 21.14
C LYS A 269 28.93 16.61 21.75
N ALA A 270 29.58 16.01 22.76
CA ALA A 270 29.02 14.94 23.56
C ALA A 270 27.63 15.32 24.05
N ASP A 271 26.65 14.43 23.87
CA ASP A 271 25.25 14.77 24.13
C ASP A 271 24.84 14.63 25.61
N ASN A 272 25.61 15.25 26.48
CA ASN A 272 25.25 15.43 27.88
C ASN A 272 24.29 16.61 27.98
N TRP A 273 23.11 16.41 28.56
CA TRP A 273 22.11 17.48 28.73
C TRP A 273 21.68 18.17 27.42
N ASN A 274 21.50 17.40 26.33
CA ASN A 274 21.11 17.92 25.01
C ASN A 274 22.15 18.87 24.37
N ASN A 275 23.42 18.79 24.78
CA ASN A 275 24.48 19.60 24.19
C ASN A 275 24.73 19.31 22.70
N GLY A 276 24.33 18.14 22.18
CA GLY A 276 24.46 17.82 20.77
C GLY A 276 23.59 18.73 19.90
N ILE A 277 22.32 18.90 20.28
CA ILE A 277 21.38 19.79 19.59
C ILE A 277 21.67 21.28 19.86
N LEU A 278 22.12 21.66 21.05
CA LEU A 278 22.57 23.04 21.30
C LEU A 278 23.76 23.38 20.40
N ASN A 279 24.73 22.48 20.30
CA ASN A 279 25.87 22.64 19.41
C ASN A 279 25.48 22.64 17.93
N PHE A 280 24.41 21.94 17.53
CA PHE A 280 23.80 22.14 16.21
C PHE A 280 23.32 23.57 16.03
N TRP A 281 22.46 24.01 16.97
CA TRP A 281 21.73 25.25 16.85
C TRP A 281 22.67 26.45 16.79
N ASP A 282 23.68 26.51 17.66
CA ASP A 282 24.64 27.61 17.72
C ASP A 282 25.50 27.71 16.43
N ASP A 283 25.95 26.57 15.90
CA ASP A 283 26.79 26.50 14.69
C ASP A 283 25.96 26.91 13.46
N PHE A 284 24.82 26.25 13.23
CA PHE A 284 23.98 26.52 12.07
C PHE A 284 23.35 27.92 12.10
N SER A 285 22.98 28.43 13.27
CA SER A 285 22.35 29.77 13.38
C SER A 285 23.34 30.91 13.23
N ALA A 286 24.65 30.67 13.35
CA ALA A 286 25.66 31.72 13.21
C ALA A 286 25.70 32.25 11.77
N ASP A 287 25.66 31.36 10.78
CA ASP A 287 25.87 31.74 9.38
C ASP A 287 25.19 30.83 8.33
N GLY A 288 24.42 29.82 8.76
CA GLY A 288 23.80 28.81 7.90
C GLY A 288 24.76 27.71 7.42
N MET A 289 26.01 27.71 7.88
CA MET A 289 27.02 26.71 7.56
C MET A 289 27.22 25.74 8.74
N LEU A 290 28.07 24.73 8.54
CA LEU A 290 28.38 23.73 9.55
C LEU A 290 29.88 23.58 9.66
N THR A 291 30.37 23.50 10.89
CA THR A 291 31.79 23.34 11.18
C THR A 291 32.10 21.89 11.51
N GLU A 292 32.94 21.24 10.70
CA GLU A 292 33.32 19.84 10.93
C GLU A 292 34.11 19.67 12.25
N ARG A 293 33.91 18.52 12.89
CA ARG A 293 34.49 18.19 14.20
C ARG A 293 35.60 17.15 14.04
N ASN A 294 36.74 17.40 14.67
CA ASN A 294 37.91 16.52 14.59
C ASN A 294 37.80 15.24 15.45
N LYS A 295 36.75 15.13 16.28
CA LYS A 295 36.56 14.02 17.22
C LYS A 295 35.09 13.62 17.28
N GLN A 296 34.86 12.31 17.25
CA GLN A 296 33.60 11.69 17.60
C GLN A 296 33.53 11.49 19.12
N GLU A 297 32.48 11.98 19.76
CA GLU A 297 32.28 11.88 21.20
C GLU A 297 31.27 10.79 21.59
N ASP A 298 30.19 10.64 20.81
CA ASP A 298 29.09 9.72 21.10
C ASP A 298 29.19 8.42 20.28
N GLU A 299 28.55 7.35 20.79
CA GLU A 299 28.37 6.06 20.09
C GLU A 299 27.42 6.17 18.90
N ASP A 300 26.53 7.17 18.89
CA ASP A 300 25.52 7.45 17.86
C ASP A 300 25.63 8.90 17.34
N PRO A 301 26.78 9.27 16.76
CA PRO A 301 27.10 10.66 16.45
C PRO A 301 26.05 11.36 15.58
N MET A 302 25.78 12.63 15.88
CA MET A 302 24.88 13.47 15.09
C MET A 302 25.55 13.92 13.79
N ALA A 303 24.98 13.52 12.66
CA ALA A 303 25.32 14.00 11.33
C ALA A 303 24.44 15.20 10.96
N SER A 304 25.03 16.19 10.29
CA SER A 304 24.28 17.32 9.73
C SER A 304 24.85 17.69 8.36
N LEU A 305 23.98 17.89 7.36
CA LEU A 305 24.33 18.30 6.00
C LEU A 305 23.55 19.55 5.64
N SER A 306 24.23 20.63 5.28
CA SER A 306 23.64 21.93 4.93
C SER A 306 23.92 22.29 3.47
N VAL A 307 22.94 22.95 2.84
CA VAL A 307 23.07 23.57 1.52
C VAL A 307 22.67 25.03 1.65
N LYS A 308 23.59 25.95 1.35
CA LYS A 308 23.40 27.41 1.38
C LYS A 308 23.34 27.99 -0.03
N LYS A 309 22.34 28.83 -0.30
CA LYS A 309 22.14 29.54 -1.57
C LYS A 309 21.76 31.00 -1.30
N THR A 310 22.07 31.88 -2.25
CA THR A 310 21.53 33.25 -2.27
C THR A 310 20.25 33.27 -3.12
N VAL A 311 19.13 33.66 -2.51
CA VAL A 311 17.82 33.72 -3.16
C VAL A 311 17.48 35.17 -3.50
N LYS A 312 17.12 35.43 -4.76
CA LYS A 312 16.79 36.78 -5.23
C LYS A 312 15.48 37.28 -4.59
N PRO A 313 15.25 38.60 -4.57
CA PRO A 313 13.96 39.16 -4.15
C PRO A 313 12.78 38.47 -4.85
N GLN A 314 11.72 38.16 -4.11
CA GLN A 314 10.46 37.61 -4.65
C GLN A 314 10.62 36.37 -5.54
N SER A 315 11.68 35.59 -5.31
CA SER A 315 11.98 34.38 -6.10
C SER A 315 12.01 33.15 -5.23
N THR A 316 11.86 32.00 -5.88
CA THR A 316 11.87 30.69 -5.25
C THR A 316 13.12 29.93 -5.68
N GLU A 317 13.83 29.35 -4.71
CA GLU A 317 14.92 28.41 -4.96
C GLU A 317 14.63 27.07 -4.28
N THR A 318 15.08 25.99 -4.91
CA THR A 318 14.88 24.62 -4.43
C THR A 318 16.13 24.11 -3.73
N PHE A 319 15.97 23.46 -2.59
CA PHE A 319 17.03 22.72 -1.90
C PHE A 319 16.65 21.24 -1.84
N THR A 320 17.49 20.36 -2.39
CA THR A 320 17.15 18.95 -2.57
C THR A 320 18.01 18.04 -1.70
N PHE A 321 17.36 17.09 -1.03
CA PHE A 321 17.98 16.06 -0.19
C PHE A 321 17.40 14.67 -0.48
N TYR A 322 18.24 13.66 -0.29
CA TYR A 322 17.87 12.25 -0.43
C TYR A 322 18.30 11.48 0.80
N ILE A 323 17.41 10.63 1.28
CA ILE A 323 17.71 9.64 2.32
C ILE A 323 17.63 8.27 1.67
N THR A 324 18.73 7.54 1.61
CA THR A 324 18.77 6.15 1.13
C THR A 324 19.19 5.20 2.24
N TRP A 325 18.80 3.93 2.13
CA TRP A 325 19.10 2.93 3.16
C TRP A 325 19.36 1.53 2.59
N ASN A 326 20.05 0.73 3.39
CA ASN A 326 20.19 -0.71 3.15
C ASN A 326 20.26 -1.51 4.46
N PHE A 327 19.22 -2.31 4.74
CA PHE A 327 19.11 -3.16 5.93
C PHE A 327 18.84 -4.61 5.52
N PRO A 328 19.86 -5.46 5.33
CA PRO A 328 19.70 -6.76 4.71
C PRO A 328 19.04 -7.82 5.61
N ASN A 329 19.00 -7.63 6.93
CA ASN A 329 18.74 -8.72 7.88
C ASN A 329 17.27 -8.88 8.30
N ARG A 330 16.34 -8.87 7.33
CA ARG A 330 14.91 -9.08 7.65
C ARG A 330 14.68 -10.49 8.17
N LYS A 331 13.99 -10.59 9.31
CA LYS A 331 13.42 -11.86 9.83
C LYS A 331 11.93 -12.01 9.53
N ALA A 332 11.17 -10.91 9.55
CA ALA A 332 9.71 -10.92 9.51
C ALA A 332 9.13 -11.85 10.59
N TRP A 333 8.33 -12.87 10.23
CA TRP A 333 7.82 -13.89 11.16
C TRP A 333 8.71 -15.14 11.24
N SER A 334 9.92 -15.12 10.66
CA SER A 334 10.86 -16.23 10.76
C SER A 334 11.73 -16.13 12.00
N SER A 335 12.19 -17.27 12.53
CA SER A 335 13.23 -17.33 13.56
C SER A 335 14.62 -16.99 13.03
N THR A 336 14.84 -17.08 11.71
CA THR A 336 16.11 -16.80 11.04
C THR A 336 15.99 -15.61 10.08
N VAL A 337 17.13 -15.11 9.61
CA VAL A 337 17.16 -14.04 8.61
C VAL A 337 16.74 -14.61 7.26
N VAL A 338 15.67 -14.05 6.68
CA VAL A 338 15.17 -14.36 5.34
C VAL A 338 15.69 -13.39 4.28
N GLY A 339 16.05 -12.18 4.70
CA GLY A 339 16.66 -11.16 3.84
C GLY A 339 15.68 -10.27 3.08
N ASN A 340 16.23 -9.32 2.31
CA ASN A 340 15.48 -8.42 1.44
C ASN A 340 15.95 -8.48 -0.01
N TYR A 341 15.02 -8.32 -0.95
CA TYR A 341 15.33 -8.23 -2.38
C TYR A 341 16.23 -7.03 -2.72
N TYR A 342 15.88 -5.83 -2.24
CA TYR A 342 16.59 -4.61 -2.61
C TYR A 342 18.05 -4.61 -2.14
N SER A 343 18.36 -5.32 -1.05
CA SER A 343 19.74 -5.53 -0.56
C SER A 343 20.59 -6.44 -1.46
N ARG A 344 19.98 -7.13 -2.45
CA ARG A 344 20.70 -7.81 -3.53
C ARG A 344 21.02 -6.89 -4.69
N GLN A 345 20.23 -5.83 -4.86
CA GLN A 345 20.40 -4.83 -5.92
C GLN A 345 21.43 -3.76 -5.51
N TYR A 346 21.48 -3.44 -4.20
CA TYR A 346 22.37 -2.43 -3.63
C TYR A 346 23.16 -3.02 -2.47
N THR A 347 24.47 -2.85 -2.48
CA THR A 347 25.37 -3.36 -1.42
C THR A 347 25.26 -2.56 -0.12
N ASP A 348 24.92 -1.29 -0.22
CA ASP A 348 24.82 -0.33 0.89
C ASP A 348 24.00 0.91 0.45
N ALA A 349 23.71 1.79 1.40
CA ALA A 349 22.91 3.00 1.17
C ALA A 349 23.59 4.00 0.23
N TRP A 350 24.93 4.09 0.21
CA TRP A 350 25.64 4.98 -0.70
C TRP A 350 25.56 4.47 -2.14
N LYS A 351 25.69 3.16 -2.34
CA LYS A 351 25.51 2.52 -3.64
C LYS A 351 24.09 2.68 -4.16
N ALA A 352 23.09 2.61 -3.28
CA ALA A 352 21.71 2.94 -3.62
C ALA A 352 21.60 4.41 -4.10
N ALA A 353 22.17 5.37 -3.36
CA ALA A 353 22.19 6.78 -3.76
C ALA A 353 22.84 7.00 -5.13
N GLU A 354 24.04 6.45 -5.36
CA GLU A 354 24.76 6.56 -6.64
C GLU A 354 23.97 6.02 -7.83
N THR A 355 23.13 5.01 -7.61
CA THR A 355 22.39 4.33 -8.67
C THR A 355 21.04 4.98 -8.92
N ILE A 356 20.36 5.42 -7.85
CA ILE A 356 18.97 5.89 -7.90
C ILE A 356 18.90 7.39 -8.22
N ILE A 357 19.70 8.23 -7.57
CA ILE A 357 19.59 9.69 -7.63
C ILE A 357 19.64 10.23 -9.07
N PRO A 358 20.57 9.79 -9.94
CA PRO A 358 20.62 10.27 -11.34
C PRO A 358 19.36 9.95 -12.16
N GLN A 359 18.53 9.00 -11.72
CA GLN A 359 17.31 8.59 -12.40
C GLN A 359 16.06 9.33 -11.91
N ILE A 360 16.15 10.05 -10.79
CA ILE A 360 15.00 10.70 -10.15
C ILE A 360 14.17 11.59 -11.09
N PRO A 361 14.75 12.45 -11.96
CA PRO A 361 13.94 13.25 -12.89
C PRO A 361 13.06 12.38 -13.82
N LYS A 362 13.60 11.26 -14.30
CA LYS A 362 12.85 10.32 -15.16
C LYS A 362 11.78 9.57 -14.36
N LEU A 363 12.12 9.12 -13.15
CA LEU A 363 11.23 8.37 -12.27
C LEU A 363 10.06 9.22 -11.77
N GLU A 364 10.32 10.48 -11.42
CA GLU A 364 9.30 11.48 -11.11
C GLU A 364 8.35 11.66 -12.29
N LYS A 365 8.87 11.90 -13.50
CA LYS A 365 8.06 12.07 -14.71
C LYS A 365 7.13 10.89 -14.95
N LYS A 366 7.63 9.65 -14.82
CA LYS A 366 6.80 8.44 -14.97
C LYS A 366 5.74 8.31 -13.88
N THR A 367 6.08 8.63 -12.63
CA THR A 367 5.14 8.63 -11.51
C THR A 367 4.05 9.69 -11.73
N LEU A 368 4.41 10.89 -12.20
CA LEU A 368 3.47 11.94 -12.59
C LEU A 368 2.56 11.51 -13.73
N SER A 369 3.10 10.84 -14.75
CA SER A 369 2.27 10.29 -15.84
C SER A 369 1.18 9.36 -15.29
N PHE A 370 1.51 8.49 -14.33
CA PHE A 370 0.53 7.60 -13.70
C PHE A 370 -0.52 8.37 -12.90
N VAL A 371 -0.08 9.25 -11.99
CA VAL A 371 -1.00 10.00 -11.14
C VAL A 371 -1.91 10.90 -11.98
N ASN A 372 -1.36 11.64 -12.94
CA ASN A 372 -2.15 12.50 -13.83
C ASN A 372 -3.12 11.70 -14.69
N ALA A 373 -2.72 10.53 -15.21
CA ALA A 373 -3.63 9.67 -15.97
C ALA A 373 -4.85 9.29 -15.13
N LEU A 374 -4.67 8.94 -13.86
CA LEU A 374 -5.79 8.59 -12.99
C LEU A 374 -6.60 9.81 -12.54
N LEU A 375 -5.97 10.95 -12.22
CA LEU A 375 -6.70 12.13 -11.77
C LEU A 375 -7.55 12.77 -12.87
N ASN A 376 -7.11 12.68 -14.13
CA ASN A 376 -7.84 13.20 -15.29
C ASN A 376 -9.01 12.30 -15.74
N THR A 377 -9.23 11.17 -15.09
CA THR A 377 -10.39 10.31 -15.35
C THR A 377 -11.69 10.93 -14.85
N SER A 378 -12.81 10.40 -15.35
CA SER A 378 -14.17 10.79 -14.98
C SER A 378 -14.69 10.11 -13.71
N TYR A 379 -13.86 9.35 -12.98
CA TYR A 379 -14.28 8.77 -11.70
C TYR A 379 -14.58 9.87 -10.66
N PRO A 380 -15.51 9.63 -9.70
CA PRO A 380 -15.68 10.52 -8.55
C PRO A 380 -14.39 10.66 -7.74
N ASP A 381 -14.09 11.86 -7.23
CA ASP A 381 -12.83 12.13 -6.53
C ASP A 381 -12.64 11.26 -5.28
N VAL A 382 -13.73 10.92 -4.57
CA VAL A 382 -13.68 10.01 -3.42
C VAL A 382 -13.19 8.60 -3.80
N VAL A 383 -13.46 8.16 -5.03
CA VAL A 383 -12.97 6.88 -5.57
C VAL A 383 -11.51 6.98 -5.96
N LYS A 384 -11.11 8.09 -6.61
CA LYS A 384 -9.69 8.37 -6.91
C LYS A 384 -8.86 8.42 -5.63
N GLU A 385 -9.40 9.05 -4.58
CA GLU A 385 -8.76 9.18 -3.26
C GLU A 385 -8.58 7.80 -2.62
N ALA A 386 -9.66 7.02 -2.51
CA ALA A 386 -9.62 5.67 -1.94
C ALA A 386 -8.65 4.76 -2.70
N ALA A 387 -8.66 4.79 -4.03
CA ALA A 387 -7.81 3.95 -4.87
C ALA A 387 -6.33 4.33 -4.74
N LEU A 388 -5.98 5.62 -4.85
CA LEU A 388 -4.59 6.06 -4.76
C LEU A 388 -4.01 5.95 -3.35
N PHE A 389 -4.75 6.36 -2.32
CA PHE A 389 -4.17 6.54 -0.99
C PHE A 389 -3.93 5.19 -0.31
N ASN A 390 -4.74 4.17 -0.61
CA ASN A 390 -4.52 2.82 -0.12
C ASN A 390 -3.36 2.09 -0.83
N LEU A 391 -2.78 2.63 -1.90
CA LEU A 391 -1.50 2.13 -2.44
C LEU A 391 -0.33 2.36 -1.46
N ALA A 392 -0.50 3.21 -0.45
CA ALA A 392 0.43 3.33 0.67
C ALA A 392 0.65 2.00 1.40
N THR A 393 -0.36 1.13 1.44
CA THR A 393 -0.24 -0.19 2.07
C THR A 393 0.82 -1.07 1.39
N LEU A 394 0.91 -1.06 0.05
CA LEU A 394 1.94 -1.79 -0.71
C LEU A 394 3.37 -1.37 -0.37
N ARG A 395 3.55 -0.13 0.10
CA ARG A 395 4.84 0.46 0.38
C ARG A 395 5.18 0.49 1.87
N SER A 396 4.21 0.18 2.72
CA SER A 396 4.41 0.05 4.16
C SER A 396 5.13 -1.25 4.55
N GLN A 397 5.45 -1.39 5.84
CA GLN A 397 6.00 -2.61 6.40
C GLN A 397 5.08 -3.84 6.35
N THR A 398 3.82 -3.67 5.94
CA THR A 398 2.91 -4.77 5.62
C THR A 398 3.49 -5.65 4.51
N VAL A 399 4.21 -5.08 3.54
CA VAL A 399 4.71 -5.80 2.36
C VAL A 399 6.22 -5.83 2.33
N PHE A 400 6.80 -6.96 1.91
CA PHE A 400 8.22 -7.05 1.56
C PHE A 400 8.51 -8.06 0.46
N ARG A 401 9.74 -8.02 -0.08
CA ARG A 401 10.22 -8.98 -1.08
C ARG A 401 11.40 -9.77 -0.51
N LEU A 402 11.33 -11.09 -0.59
CA LEU A 402 12.44 -11.99 -0.27
C LEU A 402 13.60 -11.79 -1.25
N PRO A 403 14.84 -12.23 -0.95
CA PRO A 403 15.97 -12.15 -1.88
C PRO A 403 15.70 -12.79 -3.26
N SER A 404 14.79 -13.76 -3.32
CA SER A 404 14.32 -14.39 -4.57
C SER A 404 13.37 -13.52 -5.41
N GLY A 405 12.94 -12.36 -4.89
CA GLY A 405 11.98 -11.46 -5.52
C GLY A 405 10.53 -11.70 -5.12
N HIS A 406 10.21 -12.84 -4.47
CA HIS A 406 8.86 -13.19 -4.06
C HIS A 406 8.29 -12.16 -3.08
N MET A 407 7.09 -11.67 -3.38
CA MET A 407 6.34 -10.79 -2.51
C MET A 407 5.75 -11.60 -1.35
N MET A 408 5.96 -11.09 -0.14
CA MET A 408 5.41 -11.61 1.12
C MET A 408 4.72 -10.46 1.85
N GLY A 409 3.73 -10.79 2.67
CA GLY A 409 3.01 -9.78 3.43
C GLY A 409 2.53 -10.25 4.79
N TRP A 410 2.43 -9.31 5.72
CA TRP A 410 1.58 -9.42 6.89
C TRP A 410 0.12 -9.16 6.50
N GLU A 411 -0.82 -9.32 7.41
CA GLU A 411 -2.18 -8.79 7.17
C GLU A 411 -2.21 -7.27 7.32
N GLY A 412 -1.46 -6.75 8.29
CA GLY A 412 -1.21 -5.35 8.54
C GLY A 412 -0.04 -5.23 9.50
N VAL A 413 0.11 -4.09 10.16
CA VAL A 413 1.17 -3.90 11.16
C VAL A 413 0.64 -3.26 12.44
N MET A 414 1.07 -3.76 13.58
CA MET A 414 0.96 -3.06 14.86
C MET A 414 2.05 -1.99 14.95
N ASP A 415 2.08 -1.24 16.05
CA ASP A 415 3.07 -0.15 16.21
C ASP A 415 4.53 -0.64 16.10
N ARG A 416 4.79 -1.89 16.51
CA ARG A 416 6.15 -2.47 16.59
C ARG A 416 6.31 -3.86 15.99
N PHE A 417 5.22 -4.49 15.58
CA PHE A 417 5.21 -5.88 15.14
C PHE A 417 4.31 -6.04 13.91
N GLY A 418 4.62 -7.01 13.07
CA GLY A 418 3.67 -7.43 12.03
C GLY A 418 2.39 -7.96 12.67
N SER A 419 1.24 -7.64 12.07
CA SER A 419 -0.03 -8.22 12.46
C SER A 419 -0.27 -9.48 11.65
N CYS A 420 -0.43 -10.61 12.34
CA CYS A 420 -0.75 -11.92 11.79
C CYS A 420 0.18 -12.38 10.64
N ALA A 421 0.98 -13.41 10.88
CA ALA A 421 2.02 -13.86 9.93
C ALA A 421 1.45 -14.49 8.64
N GLY A 422 2.22 -14.43 7.55
CA GLY A 422 2.20 -15.45 6.50
C GLY A 422 1.35 -15.20 5.25
N SER A 423 1.35 -14.01 4.64
CA SER A 423 0.56 -13.66 3.44
C SER A 423 -0.83 -14.31 3.47
N CYS A 424 -1.55 -14.07 4.57
CA CYS A 424 -2.74 -14.85 4.93
C CYS A 424 -3.74 -14.93 3.78
N THR A 425 -4.03 -16.14 3.27
CA THR A 425 -4.79 -16.29 2.02
C THR A 425 -6.17 -15.67 2.10
N HIS A 426 -6.87 -15.82 3.23
CA HIS A 426 -8.20 -15.25 3.41
C HIS A 426 -8.18 -13.71 3.47
N VAL A 427 -7.11 -13.04 3.94
CA VAL A 427 -7.03 -11.57 3.93
C VAL A 427 -6.57 -11.06 2.57
N TRP A 428 -5.54 -11.68 2.02
CA TRP A 428 -4.95 -11.34 0.72
C TRP A 428 -5.83 -11.75 -0.47
N ASN A 429 -7.00 -12.34 -0.23
CA ASN A 429 -8.01 -12.55 -1.27
C ASN A 429 -8.76 -11.29 -1.67
N TYR A 430 -8.87 -10.32 -0.75
CA TYR A 430 -9.67 -9.12 -0.96
C TYR A 430 -8.91 -8.04 -1.74
N GLU A 431 -7.58 -8.00 -1.62
CA GLU A 431 -6.79 -6.98 -2.28
C GLU A 431 -6.77 -7.17 -3.80
N THR A 432 -6.88 -6.06 -4.51
CA THR A 432 -6.91 -6.05 -5.97
C THR A 432 -5.96 -5.03 -6.57
N ALA A 433 -5.31 -4.18 -5.78
CA ALA A 433 -4.33 -3.24 -6.32
C ALA A 433 -3.14 -3.97 -6.97
N THR A 434 -2.59 -5.00 -6.33
CA THR A 434 -1.39 -5.72 -6.81
C THR A 434 -1.55 -6.34 -8.20
N PRO A 435 -2.56 -7.18 -8.49
CA PRO A 435 -2.70 -7.82 -9.81
C PRO A 435 -2.90 -6.82 -10.95
N TYR A 436 -3.59 -5.70 -10.72
CA TYR A 436 -3.84 -4.70 -11.75
C TYR A 436 -2.73 -3.66 -11.88
N LEU A 437 -1.81 -3.53 -10.91
CA LEU A 437 -0.71 -2.57 -10.99
C LEU A 437 0.69 -3.20 -11.07
N PHE A 438 0.87 -4.42 -10.56
CA PHE A 438 2.14 -5.12 -10.44
C PHE A 438 1.96 -6.64 -10.67
N GLY A 439 1.59 -7.02 -11.89
CA GLY A 439 1.22 -8.39 -12.24
C GLY A 439 2.32 -9.43 -11.97
N GLU A 440 3.59 -9.07 -12.16
CA GLU A 440 4.72 -9.94 -11.80
C GLU A 440 4.77 -10.25 -10.29
N LEU A 441 4.53 -9.25 -9.43
CA LEU A 441 4.49 -9.49 -7.97
C LEU A 441 3.31 -10.38 -7.60
N ALA A 442 2.14 -10.17 -8.19
CA ALA A 442 0.97 -11.02 -7.97
C ALA A 442 1.25 -12.49 -8.36
N LYS A 443 1.91 -12.73 -9.51
CA LYS A 443 2.32 -14.09 -9.91
C LYS A 443 3.27 -14.74 -8.89
N THR A 444 4.19 -13.99 -8.29
CA THR A 444 5.04 -14.56 -7.23
C THR A 444 4.25 -14.99 -5.99
N MET A 445 3.18 -14.27 -5.63
CA MET A 445 2.31 -14.71 -4.53
C MET A 445 1.56 -16.00 -4.87
N ARG A 446 1.13 -16.17 -6.13
CA ARG A 446 0.54 -17.43 -6.61
C ARG A 446 1.56 -18.57 -6.54
N ASP A 447 2.81 -18.32 -6.88
CA ASP A 447 3.88 -19.32 -6.75
C ASP A 447 4.06 -19.76 -5.27
N VAL A 448 4.09 -18.82 -4.33
CA VAL A 448 4.14 -19.12 -2.88
C VAL A 448 2.96 -20.01 -2.48
N GLU A 449 1.74 -19.63 -2.83
CA GLU A 449 0.52 -20.36 -2.45
C GLU A 449 0.48 -21.77 -3.03
N PHE A 450 0.65 -21.92 -4.35
CA PHE A 450 0.47 -23.19 -5.05
C PHE A 450 1.69 -24.11 -4.97
N ASN A 451 2.91 -23.58 -4.94
CA ASN A 451 4.12 -24.39 -5.07
C ASN A 451 4.94 -24.51 -3.78
N TYR A 452 4.73 -23.62 -2.79
CA TYR A 452 5.43 -23.70 -1.50
C TYR A 452 4.51 -23.98 -0.31
N ALA A 453 3.32 -23.36 -0.25
CA ALA A 453 2.41 -23.46 0.89
C ALA A 453 1.39 -24.60 0.78
N THR A 454 1.26 -25.22 -0.39
CA THR A 454 0.34 -26.33 -0.66
C THR A 454 1.00 -27.69 -0.42
N LYS A 455 0.26 -28.60 0.24
CA LYS A 455 0.68 -29.98 0.51
C LYS A 455 0.22 -30.94 -0.59
N GLU A 456 0.75 -32.17 -0.54
CA GLU A 456 0.34 -33.25 -1.45
C GLU A 456 -1.15 -33.62 -1.34
N SER A 457 -1.77 -33.40 -0.18
CA SER A 457 -3.21 -33.61 -0.01
C SER A 457 -4.09 -32.56 -0.74
N GLY A 458 -3.50 -31.50 -1.28
CA GLY A 458 -4.23 -30.34 -1.79
C GLY A 458 -4.61 -29.30 -0.73
N LEU A 459 -4.30 -29.57 0.55
CA LEU A 459 -4.42 -28.57 1.61
C LEU A 459 -3.43 -27.43 1.36
N MET A 460 -3.96 -26.23 1.14
CA MET A 460 -3.17 -25.00 1.08
C MET A 460 -3.14 -24.36 2.45
N ASN A 461 -1.95 -24.23 3.04
CA ASN A 461 -1.85 -23.52 4.30
C ASN A 461 -2.28 -22.07 4.12
N PHE A 462 -3.25 -21.63 4.92
CA PHE A 462 -3.72 -20.27 4.80
C PHE A 462 -2.68 -19.24 5.28
N ARG A 463 -1.62 -19.67 5.97
CA ARG A 463 -0.46 -18.85 6.31
C ARG A 463 0.84 -19.51 5.83
N ALA A 464 1.53 -18.87 4.90
CA ALA A 464 2.84 -19.28 4.44
C ALA A 464 3.91 -19.00 5.51
N SER A 465 4.52 -20.06 6.05
CA SER A 465 5.65 -19.92 6.98
C SER A 465 6.91 -19.42 6.29
N LEU A 466 7.85 -18.89 7.08
CA LEU A 466 9.18 -18.48 6.61
C LEU A 466 10.29 -19.13 7.43
N PRO A 467 11.42 -19.54 6.81
CA PRO A 467 11.83 -19.34 5.42
C PRO A 467 10.96 -20.08 4.38
N LEU A 468 11.01 -19.66 3.12
CA LEU A 468 10.04 -20.06 2.08
C LEU A 468 10.00 -21.58 1.81
N ASN A 469 11.12 -22.28 1.97
CA ASN A 469 11.19 -23.75 1.89
C ASN A 469 10.40 -24.47 2.99
N GLU A 470 9.91 -23.74 3.99
CA GLU A 470 9.09 -24.24 5.08
C GLU A 470 7.64 -23.74 5.01
N ALA A 471 7.23 -23.08 3.91
CA ALA A 471 5.92 -22.44 3.81
C ALA A 471 4.74 -23.37 4.10
N ASN A 472 4.87 -24.67 3.78
CA ASN A 472 3.84 -25.69 4.04
C ASN A 472 3.85 -26.30 5.47
N LYS A 473 4.61 -25.75 6.44
CA LYS A 473 4.69 -26.30 7.82
C LYS A 473 3.36 -26.33 8.59
N GLY A 474 2.46 -25.38 8.35
CA GLY A 474 1.12 -25.37 8.95
C GLY A 474 0.28 -26.60 8.52
N ASN A 475 -0.89 -26.79 9.13
CA ASN A 475 -1.83 -27.88 8.79
C ASN A 475 -3.29 -27.39 8.70
N SER A 476 -3.48 -26.10 8.44
CA SER A 476 -4.79 -25.47 8.46
C SER A 476 -5.02 -24.75 7.14
N ALA A 477 -6.19 -24.97 6.55
CA ALA A 477 -6.67 -24.24 5.38
C ALA A 477 -7.87 -23.38 5.78
N ALA A 478 -7.98 -22.21 5.14
CA ALA A 478 -9.16 -21.37 5.19
C ALA A 478 -9.91 -21.59 3.87
N ALA A 479 -11.21 -21.89 3.95
CA ALA A 479 -12.02 -22.28 2.81
C ALA A 479 -12.16 -21.15 1.79
N ASP A 480 -12.52 -19.96 2.27
CA ASP A 480 -12.49 -18.72 1.49
C ASP A 480 -11.09 -18.43 0.91
N GLY A 481 -10.05 -18.57 1.73
CA GLY A 481 -8.64 -18.44 1.38
C GLY A 481 -8.27 -19.27 0.15
N GLN A 482 -8.48 -20.58 0.25
CA GLN A 482 -8.11 -21.55 -0.77
C GLN A 482 -8.94 -21.41 -2.05
N MET A 483 -10.25 -21.20 -1.93
CA MET A 483 -11.13 -20.99 -3.09
C MET A 483 -10.82 -19.68 -3.81
N GLY A 484 -10.57 -18.60 -3.06
CA GLY A 484 -10.13 -17.33 -3.64
C GLY A 484 -8.79 -17.43 -4.35
N CYS A 485 -7.83 -18.23 -3.87
CA CYS A 485 -6.57 -18.49 -4.58
C CYS A 485 -6.78 -19.09 -5.99
N ILE A 486 -7.78 -19.95 -6.19
CA ILE A 486 -8.16 -20.48 -7.51
C ILE A 486 -8.70 -19.38 -8.43
N MET A 487 -9.51 -18.47 -7.91
CA MET A 487 -10.00 -17.31 -8.67
C MET A 487 -8.87 -16.33 -9.00
N LYS A 488 -7.95 -16.08 -8.06
CA LYS A 488 -6.79 -15.22 -8.26
C LYS A 488 -5.85 -15.79 -9.33
N ILE A 489 -5.47 -17.07 -9.29
CA ILE A 489 -4.58 -17.61 -10.33
C ILE A 489 -5.21 -17.55 -11.73
N TYR A 490 -6.54 -17.69 -11.83
CA TYR A 490 -7.28 -17.45 -13.07
C TYR A 490 -7.18 -15.98 -13.53
N ARG A 491 -7.43 -15.02 -12.64
CA ARG A 491 -7.30 -13.58 -12.94
C ARG A 491 -5.89 -13.25 -13.42
N GLU A 492 -4.85 -13.76 -12.76
CA GLU A 492 -3.46 -13.49 -13.11
C GLU A 492 -3.09 -14.11 -14.48
N TRP A 493 -3.64 -15.29 -14.80
CA TRP A 493 -3.54 -15.88 -16.15
C TRP A 493 -4.24 -15.02 -17.22
N GLN A 494 -5.45 -14.53 -16.93
CA GLN A 494 -6.18 -13.64 -17.85
C GLN A 494 -5.45 -12.31 -18.07
N LEU A 495 -4.97 -11.67 -17.01
CA LEU A 495 -4.29 -10.38 -17.10
C LEU A 495 -2.93 -10.47 -17.78
N SER A 496 -2.16 -11.54 -17.52
CA SER A 496 -0.83 -11.73 -18.11
C SER A 496 -0.84 -12.25 -19.53
N GLY A 497 -1.86 -13.02 -19.92
CA GLY A 497 -1.84 -13.76 -21.18
C GLY A 497 -0.84 -14.93 -21.21
N ASP A 498 -0.31 -15.35 -20.05
CA ASP A 498 0.76 -16.35 -19.95
C ASP A 498 0.20 -17.78 -19.84
N ASN A 499 0.09 -18.47 -20.98
CA ASN A 499 -0.34 -19.86 -21.01
C ASN A 499 0.65 -20.85 -20.37
N ASP A 500 1.95 -20.53 -20.34
CA ASP A 500 2.94 -21.38 -19.69
C ASP A 500 2.80 -21.31 -18.16
N PHE A 501 2.47 -20.13 -17.63
CA PHE A 501 2.10 -19.98 -16.22
C PHE A 501 0.92 -20.88 -15.83
N LEU A 502 -0.17 -20.88 -16.60
CA LEU A 502 -1.30 -21.79 -16.33
C LEU A 502 -0.86 -23.26 -16.43
N LYS A 503 -0.17 -23.62 -17.52
CA LYS A 503 0.27 -24.99 -17.77
C LYS A 503 1.13 -25.55 -16.64
N ASN A 504 2.07 -24.75 -16.14
CA ASN A 504 3.00 -25.15 -15.09
C ASN A 504 2.30 -25.33 -13.74
N ASN A 505 1.19 -24.63 -13.50
CA ASN A 505 0.45 -24.69 -12.23
C ASN A 505 -0.78 -25.61 -12.29
N TRP A 506 -1.22 -26.08 -13.47
CA TRP A 506 -2.48 -26.81 -13.64
C TRP A 506 -2.64 -28.02 -12.72
N GLY A 507 -1.57 -28.79 -12.53
CA GLY A 507 -1.58 -29.94 -11.61
C GLY A 507 -1.90 -29.54 -10.18
N GLN A 508 -1.29 -28.45 -9.69
CA GLN A 508 -1.53 -27.93 -8.35
C GLN A 508 -2.91 -27.31 -8.22
N ILE A 509 -3.39 -26.56 -9.24
CA ILE A 509 -4.74 -25.98 -9.25
C ILE A 509 -5.81 -27.05 -9.06
N LYS A 510 -5.73 -28.15 -9.83
CA LYS A 510 -6.66 -29.28 -9.67
C LYS A 510 -6.59 -29.89 -8.29
N LYS A 511 -5.37 -30.11 -7.77
CA LYS A 511 -5.12 -30.70 -6.46
C LYS A 511 -5.74 -29.85 -5.34
N VAL A 512 -5.52 -28.54 -5.38
CA VAL A 512 -6.04 -27.56 -4.42
C VAL A 512 -7.57 -27.51 -4.45
N LEU A 513 -8.20 -27.44 -5.62
CA LEU A 513 -9.67 -27.46 -5.69
C LEU A 513 -10.24 -28.80 -5.19
N SER A 514 -9.60 -29.92 -5.54
CA SER A 514 -10.06 -31.26 -5.17
C SER A 514 -9.99 -31.54 -3.66
N TYR A 515 -9.28 -30.73 -2.88
CA TYR A 515 -9.28 -30.82 -1.43
C TYR A 515 -10.68 -30.65 -0.82
N ALA A 516 -11.53 -29.84 -1.46
CA ALA A 516 -12.94 -29.68 -1.05
C ALA A 516 -13.70 -31.02 -1.07
N TRP A 517 -13.34 -31.94 -1.98
CA TRP A 517 -14.02 -33.20 -2.21
C TRP A 517 -13.48 -34.36 -1.38
N THR A 518 -12.61 -34.09 -0.41
CA THR A 518 -12.13 -35.09 0.52
C THR A 518 -13.28 -35.61 1.39
N GLU A 519 -13.18 -36.86 1.86
CA GLU A 519 -14.21 -37.43 2.73
C GLU A 519 -14.38 -36.56 3.99
N LYS A 520 -15.62 -36.14 4.29
CA LYS A 520 -15.95 -35.15 5.34
C LYS A 520 -15.23 -33.79 5.18
N GLY A 521 -14.74 -33.51 3.97
CA GLY A 521 -14.23 -32.21 3.57
C GLY A 521 -15.35 -31.19 3.39
N TRP A 522 -15.04 -30.08 2.73
CA TRP A 522 -16.01 -29.01 2.55
C TRP A 522 -17.22 -29.41 1.70
N ASP A 523 -17.03 -30.11 0.58
CA ASP A 523 -18.04 -30.68 -0.33
C ASP A 523 -17.72 -32.18 -0.55
N GLY A 524 -17.70 -32.95 0.55
CA GLY A 524 -17.23 -34.34 0.54
C GLY A 524 -18.14 -35.31 -0.20
N ASN A 525 -19.43 -35.00 -0.29
CA ASN A 525 -20.44 -35.72 -1.08
C ASN A 525 -20.46 -35.31 -2.56
N GLN A 526 -19.77 -34.22 -2.93
CA GLN A 526 -19.60 -33.74 -4.31
C GLN A 526 -20.94 -33.41 -4.98
N ASP A 527 -21.80 -32.68 -4.27
CA ASP A 527 -23.08 -32.18 -4.79
C ASP A 527 -23.04 -30.67 -5.10
N GLY A 528 -21.87 -30.04 -4.92
CA GLY A 528 -21.65 -28.62 -5.18
C GLY A 528 -21.95 -27.72 -3.99
N VAL A 529 -22.32 -28.27 -2.83
CA VAL A 529 -22.66 -27.50 -1.63
C VAL A 529 -21.60 -27.72 -0.55
N MET A 530 -21.08 -26.62 0.02
CA MET A 530 -20.12 -26.71 1.12
C MET A 530 -20.83 -26.88 2.47
N GLU A 531 -20.63 -28.01 3.12
CA GLU A 531 -21.27 -28.41 4.38
C GLU A 531 -20.27 -28.66 5.52
N GLY A 532 -19.04 -29.03 5.18
CA GLY A 532 -18.00 -29.37 6.17
C GLY A 532 -17.54 -28.21 7.05
N SER A 533 -16.55 -28.46 7.91
CA SER A 533 -15.94 -27.43 8.76
C SER A 533 -15.17 -26.40 7.93
N GLN A 534 -15.67 -25.17 7.88
CA GLN A 534 -15.17 -24.12 7.01
C GLN A 534 -14.52 -22.99 7.82
N HIS A 535 -13.22 -23.12 8.10
CA HIS A 535 -12.44 -22.02 8.64
C HIS A 535 -12.38 -20.88 7.62
N ASN A 536 -12.53 -19.63 8.08
CA ASN A 536 -12.64 -18.48 7.19
C ASN A 536 -12.08 -17.20 7.82
N THR A 537 -12.13 -16.10 7.08
CA THR A 537 -11.65 -14.75 7.46
C THR A 537 -12.30 -14.16 8.73
N MET A 538 -13.41 -14.74 9.23
CA MET A 538 -13.99 -14.38 10.52
C MET A 538 -13.30 -15.09 11.71
N ASP A 539 -12.17 -15.75 11.46
CA ASP A 539 -11.32 -16.50 12.41
C ASP A 539 -12.04 -17.65 13.15
N VAL A 540 -13.17 -18.10 12.61
CA VAL A 540 -13.99 -19.18 13.18
C VAL A 540 -14.31 -20.23 12.12
N ASN A 541 -14.87 -21.36 12.54
CA ASN A 541 -15.41 -22.37 11.64
C ASN A 541 -16.91 -22.17 11.50
N TYR A 542 -17.39 -22.07 10.25
CA TYR A 542 -18.80 -22.26 9.96
C TYR A 542 -19.07 -23.73 9.65
N PHE A 543 -20.22 -24.21 10.11
CA PHE A 543 -20.71 -25.57 9.87
C PHE A 543 -22.00 -25.51 9.06
N GLY A 544 -22.03 -26.22 7.94
CA GLY A 544 -23.15 -26.22 7.02
C GLY A 544 -23.10 -25.12 5.95
N PRO A 545 -24.07 -25.14 5.02
CA PRO A 545 -24.11 -24.23 3.88
C PRO A 545 -24.32 -22.78 4.29
N ASN A 546 -23.44 -21.91 3.81
CA ASN A 546 -23.47 -20.47 4.07
C ASN A 546 -23.08 -19.69 2.80
N PRO A 547 -23.58 -18.46 2.63
CA PRO A 547 -23.40 -17.72 1.39
C PRO A 547 -21.94 -17.31 1.12
N GLN A 548 -21.19 -16.91 2.15
CA GLN A 548 -19.82 -16.42 1.99
C GLN A 548 -18.91 -17.48 1.35
N MET A 549 -18.86 -18.69 1.92
CA MET A 549 -18.04 -19.78 1.39
C MET A 549 -18.64 -20.39 0.13
N GLY A 550 -19.97 -20.51 0.07
CA GLY A 550 -20.67 -21.01 -1.11
C GLY A 550 -20.34 -20.20 -2.37
N PHE A 551 -20.41 -18.87 -2.31
CA PHE A 551 -20.08 -18.03 -3.46
C PHE A 551 -18.58 -18.04 -3.80
N TRP A 552 -17.67 -18.15 -2.82
CA TRP A 552 -16.25 -18.38 -3.12
C TRP A 552 -16.04 -19.68 -3.90
N TYR A 553 -16.71 -20.76 -3.48
CA TYR A 553 -16.60 -22.06 -4.13
C TYR A 553 -17.18 -22.06 -5.54
N MET A 554 -18.36 -21.47 -5.73
CA MET A 554 -18.96 -21.32 -7.06
C MET A 554 -18.04 -20.53 -8.00
N GLY A 555 -17.40 -19.47 -7.51
CA GLY A 555 -16.41 -18.70 -8.26
C GLY A 555 -15.17 -19.53 -8.62
N ALA A 556 -14.66 -20.31 -7.67
CA ALA A 556 -13.52 -21.21 -7.90
C ALA A 556 -13.84 -22.31 -8.94
N LEU A 557 -15.03 -22.90 -8.89
CA LEU A 557 -15.48 -23.90 -9.87
C LEU A 557 -15.57 -23.32 -11.28
N LYS A 558 -16.15 -22.13 -11.46
CA LYS A 558 -16.19 -21.46 -12.78
C LYS A 558 -14.80 -21.10 -13.30
N ALA A 559 -13.93 -20.57 -12.42
CA ALA A 559 -12.54 -20.27 -12.79
C ALA A 559 -11.80 -21.54 -13.24
N ALA A 560 -11.96 -22.62 -12.48
CA ALA A 560 -11.33 -23.91 -12.77
C ALA A 560 -11.88 -24.57 -14.04
N GLU A 561 -13.18 -24.44 -14.32
CA GLU A 561 -13.79 -24.89 -15.58
C GLU A 561 -13.12 -24.20 -16.79
N LYS A 562 -12.97 -22.87 -16.76
CA LYS A 562 -12.33 -22.11 -17.84
C LYS A 562 -10.87 -22.51 -18.03
N MET A 563 -10.13 -22.68 -16.93
CA MET A 563 -8.74 -23.16 -16.98
C MET A 563 -8.65 -24.60 -17.51
N ALA A 564 -9.56 -25.48 -17.11
CA ALA A 564 -9.61 -26.87 -17.58
C ALA A 564 -9.86 -26.95 -19.09
N ILE A 565 -10.76 -26.11 -19.62
CA ILE A 565 -11.00 -26.00 -21.06
C ILE A 565 -9.72 -25.58 -21.79
N ALA A 566 -9.02 -24.55 -21.30
CA ALA A 566 -7.76 -24.10 -21.89
C ALA A 566 -6.68 -25.19 -21.85
N MET A 567 -6.65 -25.98 -20.78
CA MET A 567 -5.74 -27.13 -20.59
C MET A 567 -6.21 -28.41 -21.28
N LYS A 568 -7.35 -28.37 -21.99
CA LYS A 568 -7.98 -29.52 -22.68
C LYS A 568 -8.34 -30.68 -21.74
N ASP A 569 -8.54 -30.41 -20.45
CA ASP A 569 -8.95 -31.36 -19.42
C ASP A 569 -10.49 -31.43 -19.34
N LYS A 570 -11.10 -32.08 -20.34
CA LYS A 570 -12.57 -32.12 -20.51
C LYS A 570 -13.30 -32.74 -19.32
N GLY A 571 -12.71 -33.75 -18.69
CA GLY A 571 -13.32 -34.43 -17.55
C GLY A 571 -13.41 -33.51 -16.33
N PHE A 572 -12.33 -32.80 -16.04
CA PHE A 572 -12.31 -31.84 -14.93
C PHE A 572 -13.21 -30.62 -15.22
N ALA A 573 -13.23 -30.13 -16.46
CA ALA A 573 -14.14 -29.05 -16.89
C ALA A 573 -15.61 -29.42 -16.63
N GLN A 574 -16.03 -30.60 -17.11
CA GLN A 574 -17.40 -31.08 -16.92
C GLN A 574 -17.75 -31.23 -15.44
N LYS A 575 -16.83 -31.77 -14.64
CA LYS A 575 -17.05 -31.92 -13.19
C LYS A 575 -17.26 -30.56 -12.52
N CYS A 576 -16.40 -29.59 -12.81
CA CYS A 576 -16.51 -28.25 -12.24
C CYS A 576 -17.83 -27.57 -12.64
N GLN A 577 -18.23 -27.71 -13.91
CA GLN A 577 -19.50 -27.18 -14.40
C GLN A 577 -20.69 -27.82 -13.68
N THR A 578 -20.73 -29.16 -13.57
CA THR A 578 -21.84 -29.86 -12.89
C THR A 578 -21.97 -29.44 -11.43
N LEU A 579 -20.86 -29.37 -10.68
CA LEU A 579 -20.88 -28.93 -9.28
C LEU A 579 -21.31 -27.47 -9.15
N PHE A 580 -20.87 -26.59 -10.05
CA PHE A 580 -21.29 -25.19 -10.06
C PHE A 580 -22.80 -25.06 -10.29
N GLU A 581 -23.34 -25.74 -11.30
CA GLU A 581 -24.78 -25.68 -11.61
C GLU A 581 -25.63 -26.24 -10.47
N GLN A 582 -25.21 -27.34 -9.85
CA GLN A 582 -25.93 -27.92 -8.71
C GLN A 582 -25.87 -27.03 -7.47
N GLY A 583 -24.68 -26.60 -7.07
CA GLY A 583 -24.45 -25.74 -5.91
C GLY A 583 -25.14 -24.39 -6.03
N SER A 584 -25.03 -23.72 -7.18
CA SER A 584 -25.67 -22.43 -7.46
C SER A 584 -27.19 -22.52 -7.30
N ASN A 585 -27.83 -23.49 -7.96
CA ASN A 585 -29.26 -23.70 -7.86
C ASN A 585 -29.71 -24.07 -6.44
N TRP A 586 -28.92 -24.89 -5.73
CA TRP A 586 -29.23 -25.27 -4.37
C TRP A 586 -29.15 -24.07 -3.43
N MET A 587 -28.09 -23.27 -3.51
CA MET A 587 -27.91 -22.08 -2.67
C MET A 587 -29.06 -21.09 -2.85
N ASP A 588 -29.43 -20.77 -4.09
CA ASP A 588 -30.56 -19.88 -4.37
C ASP A 588 -31.88 -20.41 -3.80
N LYS A 589 -32.16 -21.69 -4.01
CA LYS A 589 -33.41 -22.29 -3.55
C LYS A 589 -33.48 -22.39 -2.02
N ASN A 590 -32.36 -22.64 -1.35
CA ASN A 590 -32.35 -23.09 0.04
C ASN A 590 -31.85 -22.04 1.03
N LEU A 591 -31.04 -21.07 0.60
CA LEU A 591 -30.45 -20.06 1.48
C LEU A 591 -31.06 -18.68 1.28
N PHE A 592 -31.56 -18.35 0.07
CA PHE A 592 -32.20 -17.06 -0.17
C PHE A 592 -33.55 -16.99 0.54
N ASN A 593 -33.71 -16.01 1.42
CA ASN A 593 -34.87 -15.88 2.29
C ASN A 593 -35.95 -14.90 1.75
N GLY A 594 -35.78 -14.42 0.52
CA GLY A 594 -36.59 -13.35 -0.11
C GLY A 594 -35.96 -11.95 -0.06
N GLU A 595 -34.98 -11.72 0.81
CA GLU A 595 -34.25 -10.45 0.94
C GLU A 595 -32.72 -10.63 0.84
N TYR A 596 -32.16 -11.69 1.43
CA TYR A 596 -30.73 -12.00 1.47
C TYR A 596 -30.50 -13.50 1.70
N TYR A 597 -29.24 -13.96 1.65
CA TYR A 597 -28.90 -15.37 1.87
C TYR A 597 -28.56 -15.63 3.35
N GLU A 598 -29.11 -16.70 3.92
CA GLU A 598 -28.88 -17.10 5.32
C GLU A 598 -27.91 -18.27 5.43
N HIS A 599 -27.33 -18.46 6.62
CA HIS A 599 -26.50 -19.62 6.96
C HIS A 599 -27.37 -20.74 7.53
N LYS A 600 -27.44 -21.88 6.83
CA LYS A 600 -28.02 -23.12 7.35
C LYS A 600 -26.98 -23.89 8.16
N ILE A 601 -27.21 -23.98 9.47
CA ILE A 601 -26.26 -24.54 10.43
C ILE A 601 -26.45 -26.05 10.53
N THR A 602 -25.34 -26.79 10.45
CA THR A 602 -25.29 -28.22 10.76
C THR A 602 -24.60 -28.48 12.09
N ASP A 603 -24.91 -29.62 12.69
CA ASP A 603 -24.17 -30.14 13.84
C ASP A 603 -22.74 -30.56 13.39
N PRO A 604 -21.68 -30.13 14.07
CA PRO A 604 -20.30 -30.35 13.65
C PRO A 604 -19.83 -31.82 13.78
N GLU A 605 -20.54 -32.66 14.53
CA GLU A 605 -20.20 -34.08 14.70
C GLU A 605 -20.98 -34.96 13.73
N THR A 606 -22.29 -34.72 13.61
CA THR A 606 -23.22 -35.55 12.83
C THR A 606 -23.45 -35.04 11.41
N PHE A 607 -23.13 -33.77 11.13
CA PHE A 607 -23.40 -33.07 9.87
C PHE A 607 -24.91 -32.92 9.55
N GLU A 608 -25.80 -33.20 10.51
CA GLU A 608 -27.23 -33.04 10.34
C GLU A 608 -27.66 -31.57 10.51
N TYR A 609 -28.68 -31.14 9.75
CA TYR A 609 -29.24 -29.80 9.87
C TYR A 609 -29.91 -29.59 11.22
N LEU A 610 -29.61 -28.45 11.86
CA LEU A 610 -30.24 -28.07 13.11
C LEU A 610 -31.68 -27.56 12.88
N ASP A 611 -32.62 -28.03 13.70
CA ASP A 611 -33.98 -27.45 13.75
C ASP A 611 -33.97 -26.15 14.56
N MET A 612 -33.81 -25.03 13.86
CA MET A 612 -33.76 -23.69 14.45
C MET A 612 -35.09 -23.25 15.10
N ASN A 613 -36.19 -24.00 14.92
CA ASN A 613 -37.46 -23.74 15.62
C ASN A 613 -37.53 -24.42 16.99
N ASN A 614 -36.65 -25.37 17.29
CA ASN A 614 -36.58 -26.03 18.58
C ASN A 614 -35.81 -25.15 19.57
N PRO A 615 -36.43 -24.62 20.65
CA PRO A 615 -35.76 -23.72 21.60
C PRO A 615 -34.63 -24.40 22.39
N ASN A 616 -34.57 -25.74 22.39
CA ASN A 616 -33.53 -26.52 23.07
C ASN A 616 -32.42 -27.01 22.13
N VAL A 617 -32.46 -26.62 20.84
CA VAL A 617 -31.41 -27.00 19.90
C VAL A 617 -30.07 -26.39 20.33
N LYS A 618 -29.02 -27.21 20.36
CA LYS A 618 -27.68 -26.74 20.69
C LYS A 618 -27.04 -26.18 19.43
N ILE A 619 -26.89 -24.86 19.38
CA ILE A 619 -26.26 -24.17 18.26
C ILE A 619 -24.76 -24.05 18.57
N PRO A 620 -23.87 -24.52 17.67
CA PRO A 620 -22.43 -24.24 17.77
C PRO A 620 -22.19 -22.75 17.94
N SER A 621 -21.22 -22.36 18.76
CA SER A 621 -20.88 -20.95 18.91
C SER A 621 -20.35 -20.35 17.61
N PHE A 622 -20.43 -19.03 17.49
CA PHE A 622 -19.78 -18.25 16.44
C PHE A 622 -20.30 -18.50 15.02
N GLN A 623 -21.58 -18.87 14.87
CA GLN A 623 -22.21 -18.99 13.56
C GLN A 623 -22.89 -17.66 13.15
N LEU A 624 -23.19 -17.51 11.86
CA LEU A 624 -23.96 -16.37 11.35
C LEU A 624 -25.47 -16.56 11.56
N GLY A 625 -25.96 -17.77 11.26
CA GLY A 625 -27.39 -18.11 11.26
C GLY A 625 -28.21 -17.17 10.36
N PRO A 626 -29.32 -16.58 10.84
CA PRO A 626 -30.22 -15.75 10.04
C PRO A 626 -29.71 -14.31 9.81
N GLY A 627 -28.44 -14.02 10.11
CA GLY A 627 -27.85 -12.69 9.98
C GLY A 627 -27.59 -12.29 8.54
N CYS A 628 -27.81 -11.02 8.23
CA CYS A 628 -27.38 -10.37 6.99
C CYS A 628 -25.91 -9.95 7.14
N LEU A 629 -25.00 -10.75 6.58
CA LEU A 629 -23.57 -10.49 6.57
C LEU A 629 -23.20 -9.55 5.42
N VAL A 630 -22.40 -8.51 5.70
CA VAL A 630 -21.92 -7.53 4.70
C VAL A 630 -21.12 -8.20 3.58
N ASP A 631 -20.44 -9.30 3.91
CA ASP A 631 -19.51 -10.04 3.05
C ASP A 631 -20.14 -11.28 2.39
N GLN A 632 -21.45 -11.49 2.51
CA GLN A 632 -22.11 -12.73 2.06
C GLN A 632 -21.98 -12.97 0.54
N LEU A 633 -21.73 -11.93 -0.25
CA LEU A 633 -21.60 -12.00 -1.71
C LEU A 633 -20.16 -11.76 -2.22
N VAL A 634 -19.14 -11.90 -1.36
CA VAL A 634 -17.75 -11.62 -1.73
C VAL A 634 -17.23 -12.46 -2.91
N GLY A 635 -17.65 -13.73 -3.02
CA GLY A 635 -17.33 -14.56 -4.18
C GLY A 635 -17.95 -14.03 -5.47
N GLN A 636 -19.16 -13.46 -5.41
CA GLN A 636 -19.80 -12.80 -6.55
C GLN A 636 -19.08 -11.51 -6.93
N TYR A 637 -18.65 -10.71 -5.94
CA TYR A 637 -17.78 -9.55 -6.16
C TYR A 637 -16.50 -9.95 -6.92
N MET A 638 -15.79 -10.99 -6.47
CA MET A 638 -14.58 -11.45 -7.15
C MET A 638 -14.89 -12.05 -8.53
N SER A 639 -16.04 -12.71 -8.69
CA SER A 639 -16.48 -13.25 -9.98
C SER A 639 -16.67 -12.14 -11.02
N HIS A 640 -17.25 -11.00 -10.63
CA HIS A 640 -17.37 -9.83 -11.48
C HIS A 640 -16.00 -9.27 -11.88
N LEU A 641 -15.05 -9.15 -10.94
CA LEU A 641 -13.69 -8.70 -11.23
C LEU A 641 -12.92 -9.64 -12.17
N CYS A 642 -13.15 -10.93 -12.04
CA CYS A 642 -12.57 -11.95 -12.91
C CYS A 642 -13.29 -12.10 -14.26
N GLY A 643 -14.42 -11.41 -14.50
CA GLY A 643 -15.21 -11.59 -15.72
C GLY A 643 -15.90 -12.96 -15.82
N LEU A 644 -16.15 -13.61 -14.69
CA LEU A 644 -16.81 -14.92 -14.60
C LEU A 644 -18.35 -14.83 -14.54
N GLY A 645 -18.90 -13.62 -14.42
CA GLY A 645 -20.34 -13.35 -14.43
C GLY A 645 -21.06 -13.74 -13.14
N TYR A 646 -22.37 -13.94 -13.22
CA TYR A 646 -23.17 -14.32 -12.06
C TYR A 646 -22.93 -15.77 -11.62
N LEU A 647 -22.89 -15.96 -10.31
CA LEU A 647 -22.72 -17.23 -9.59
C LEU A 647 -24.03 -17.78 -9.01
N GLY A 648 -25.07 -16.95 -8.98
CA GLY A 648 -26.43 -17.30 -8.58
C GLY A 648 -27.43 -16.45 -9.36
N ASN A 649 -28.68 -16.45 -8.93
CA ASN A 649 -29.75 -15.66 -9.52
C ASN A 649 -29.45 -14.17 -9.41
N LYS A 650 -29.40 -13.47 -10.54
CA LYS A 650 -29.09 -12.03 -10.62
C LYS A 650 -30.02 -11.17 -9.75
N ASP A 651 -31.31 -11.44 -9.76
CA ASP A 651 -32.30 -10.64 -9.02
C ASP A 651 -32.13 -10.84 -7.51
N HIS A 652 -31.80 -12.07 -7.07
CA HIS A 652 -31.49 -12.36 -5.67
C HIS A 652 -30.19 -11.67 -5.22
N ILE A 653 -29.15 -11.67 -6.06
CA ILE A 653 -27.89 -10.95 -5.81
C ILE A 653 -28.14 -9.45 -5.64
N GLN A 654 -28.90 -8.84 -6.55
CA GLN A 654 -29.26 -7.43 -6.47
C GLN A 654 -30.10 -7.13 -5.22
N THR A 655 -31.09 -7.98 -4.91
CA THR A 655 -31.92 -7.84 -3.70
C THR A 655 -31.06 -7.93 -2.44
N THR A 656 -30.09 -8.84 -2.41
CA THR A 656 -29.16 -9.00 -1.28
C THR A 656 -28.30 -7.75 -1.07
N MET A 657 -27.78 -7.11 -2.13
CA MET A 657 -27.03 -5.86 -2.01
C MET A 657 -27.90 -4.72 -1.44
N ASN A 658 -29.17 -4.63 -1.85
CA ASN A 658 -30.14 -3.71 -1.26
C ASN A 658 -30.35 -3.99 0.24
N SER A 659 -30.45 -5.26 0.62
CA SER A 659 -30.59 -5.68 2.02
C SER A 659 -29.35 -5.34 2.86
N ILE A 660 -28.14 -5.53 2.32
CA ILE A 660 -26.89 -5.12 2.99
C ILE A 660 -26.91 -3.62 3.26
N MET A 661 -27.25 -2.78 2.27
CA MET A 661 -27.36 -1.34 2.49
C MET A 661 -28.43 -1.00 3.53
N LYS A 662 -29.61 -1.63 3.44
CA LYS A 662 -30.76 -1.39 4.32
C LYS A 662 -30.47 -1.74 5.78
N TYR A 663 -29.82 -2.88 6.03
CA TYR A 663 -29.68 -3.43 7.38
C TYR A 663 -28.33 -3.12 8.02
N ASN A 664 -27.24 -3.10 7.23
CA ASN A 664 -25.89 -2.97 7.78
C ASN A 664 -25.39 -1.52 7.82
N TYR A 665 -25.94 -0.60 7.03
CA TYR A 665 -25.51 0.80 7.07
C TYR A 665 -26.02 1.52 8.31
N VAL A 666 -25.11 2.14 9.04
CA VAL A 666 -25.41 2.97 10.21
C VAL A 666 -24.78 4.34 9.99
N SER A 667 -25.60 5.39 10.03
CA SER A 667 -25.17 6.77 9.81
C SER A 667 -24.63 7.47 11.06
N ASP A 668 -24.88 6.91 12.24
CA ASP A 668 -24.48 7.46 13.54
C ASP A 668 -24.24 6.32 14.53
N PHE A 669 -22.98 6.15 14.95
CA PHE A 669 -22.55 5.10 15.87
C PHE A 669 -22.55 5.53 17.35
N SER A 670 -23.00 6.74 17.68
CA SER A 670 -22.98 7.28 19.06
C SER A 670 -23.79 6.47 20.07
N ARG A 671 -24.74 5.64 19.59
CA ARG A 671 -25.58 4.75 20.39
C ARG A 671 -25.42 3.27 20.03
N HIS A 672 -24.46 2.93 19.17
CA HIS A 672 -24.22 1.54 18.76
C HIS A 672 -23.38 0.81 19.79
N PHE A 673 -23.82 -0.39 20.19
CA PHE A 673 -23.06 -1.25 21.09
C PHE A 673 -22.05 -2.08 20.30
N ASN A 674 -20.78 -2.00 20.69
CA ASN A 674 -19.71 -2.84 20.19
C ASN A 674 -18.88 -3.37 21.37
N ASN A 675 -18.79 -4.70 21.50
CA ASN A 675 -18.00 -5.36 22.54
C ASN A 675 -16.57 -5.71 22.09
N MET A 676 -16.18 -5.31 20.87
CA MET A 676 -14.88 -5.59 20.26
C MET A 676 -14.16 -4.28 19.86
N ARG A 677 -13.32 -4.30 18.82
CA ARG A 677 -12.53 -3.13 18.38
C ARG A 677 -13.44 -2.15 17.65
N SER A 678 -13.21 -0.86 17.86
CA SER A 678 -14.01 0.20 17.23
C SER A 678 -13.20 0.96 16.20
N TYR A 679 -13.51 0.73 14.92
CA TYR A 679 -12.94 1.48 13.78
C TYR A 679 -13.86 2.63 13.32
N VAL A 680 -15.01 2.77 13.98
CA VAL A 680 -16.01 3.84 13.82
C VAL A 680 -16.39 4.29 15.22
N MET A 681 -16.49 5.60 15.46
CA MET A 681 -16.80 6.19 16.76
C MET A 681 -17.71 7.42 16.63
N GLY A 682 -18.58 7.63 17.61
CA GLY A 682 -19.43 8.82 17.67
C GLY A 682 -20.32 8.96 16.44
N TYR A 683 -20.35 10.15 15.84
CA TYR A 683 -21.18 10.48 14.69
C TYR A 683 -20.62 10.01 13.33
N GLU A 684 -19.63 9.12 13.34
CA GLU A 684 -19.13 8.50 12.11
C GLU A 684 -20.12 7.48 11.56
N SER A 685 -20.02 7.18 10.26
CA SER A 685 -20.87 6.23 9.55
C SER A 685 -20.07 5.05 8.98
N GLY A 686 -20.75 3.94 8.67
CA GLY A 686 -20.13 2.75 8.08
C GLY A 686 -21.11 1.58 7.94
N LEU A 687 -20.64 0.47 7.34
CA LEU A 687 -21.40 -0.79 7.29
C LEU A 687 -20.96 -1.74 8.40
N LEU A 688 -21.90 -2.13 9.27
CA LEU A 688 -21.71 -3.18 10.25
C LEU A 688 -21.44 -4.53 9.58
N MET A 689 -20.54 -5.32 10.15
CA MET A 689 -20.23 -6.65 9.62
C MET A 689 -21.46 -7.53 9.48
N ALA A 690 -22.37 -7.53 10.45
CA ALA A 690 -23.63 -8.24 10.33
C ALA A 690 -24.79 -7.58 11.08
N SER A 691 -26.00 -7.79 10.56
CA SER A 691 -27.25 -7.32 11.14
C SER A 691 -28.28 -8.44 11.20
N TRP A 692 -29.16 -8.45 12.22
CA TRP A 692 -30.12 -9.53 12.45
C TRP A 692 -31.56 -9.00 12.50
N PRO A 693 -32.16 -8.63 11.34
CA PRO A 693 -33.54 -8.15 11.30
C PRO A 693 -34.55 -9.19 11.79
N LYS A 694 -34.17 -10.48 11.82
CA LYS A 694 -35.00 -11.61 12.27
C LYS A 694 -34.58 -12.22 13.61
N GLY A 695 -33.75 -11.51 14.39
CA GLY A 695 -33.27 -11.98 15.69
C GLY A 695 -31.86 -12.56 15.63
N ARG A 696 -31.04 -12.19 16.62
CA ARG A 696 -29.62 -12.55 16.73
C ARG A 696 -29.44 -13.84 17.52
N LEU A 697 -28.50 -14.69 17.10
CA LEU A 697 -28.04 -15.82 17.92
C LEU A 697 -27.48 -15.33 19.27
N GLU A 698 -27.55 -16.15 20.30
CA GLU A 698 -26.97 -15.81 21.62
C GLU A 698 -25.49 -15.45 21.50
N VAL A 699 -24.72 -16.32 20.82
CA VAL A 699 -23.28 -16.16 20.54
C VAL A 699 -23.03 -16.17 19.02
N PRO A 700 -23.15 -15.02 18.33
CA PRO A 700 -22.82 -14.90 16.91
C PRO A 700 -21.30 -14.90 16.71
N PHE A 701 -20.84 -14.89 15.45
CA PHE A 701 -19.40 -14.75 15.14
C PHE A 701 -18.79 -13.47 15.76
N PRO A 702 -17.49 -13.46 16.15
CA PRO A 702 -16.92 -12.44 17.04
C PRO A 702 -16.96 -11.00 16.53
N TYR A 703 -16.84 -10.78 15.21
CA TYR A 703 -16.65 -9.46 14.61
C TYR A 703 -17.93 -8.75 14.18
N PHE A 704 -19.09 -9.30 14.52
CA PHE A 704 -20.37 -8.87 13.97
C PHE A 704 -20.71 -7.39 14.17
N ALA A 705 -20.24 -6.80 15.27
CA ALA A 705 -20.50 -5.41 15.65
C ALA A 705 -19.39 -4.44 15.21
N GLU A 706 -18.31 -4.93 14.60
CA GLU A 706 -17.23 -4.11 14.05
C GLU A 706 -17.62 -3.55 12.66
N VAL A 707 -16.81 -2.62 12.17
CA VAL A 707 -16.86 -2.04 10.82
C VAL A 707 -15.45 -2.08 10.25
N MET A 708 -15.25 -2.73 9.11
CA MET A 708 -13.90 -3.03 8.60
C MET A 708 -13.81 -2.63 7.13
N THR A 709 -12.87 -1.76 6.79
CA THR A 709 -12.91 -0.98 5.54
C THR A 709 -12.80 -1.85 4.30
N GLY A 710 -12.04 -2.95 4.36
CA GLY A 710 -11.91 -3.85 3.22
C GLY A 710 -13.22 -4.54 2.84
N PHE A 711 -14.02 -4.94 3.82
CA PHE A 711 -15.36 -5.51 3.56
C PHE A 711 -16.34 -4.46 3.06
N GLU A 712 -16.26 -3.23 3.59
CA GLU A 712 -17.08 -2.11 3.13
C GLU A 712 -16.79 -1.78 1.65
N TYR A 713 -15.52 -1.77 1.23
CA TYR A 713 -15.17 -1.60 -0.18
C TYR A 713 -15.70 -2.74 -1.05
N CYS A 714 -15.59 -3.99 -0.62
CA CYS A 714 -16.14 -5.12 -1.37
C CYS A 714 -17.66 -5.02 -1.54
N ALA A 715 -18.39 -4.67 -0.48
CA ALA A 715 -19.83 -4.44 -0.55
C ALA A 715 -20.18 -3.25 -1.46
N ALA A 716 -19.47 -2.13 -1.33
CA ALA A 716 -19.67 -0.96 -2.19
C ALA A 716 -19.40 -1.28 -3.66
N VAL A 717 -18.38 -2.06 -3.98
CA VAL A 717 -18.10 -2.49 -5.35
C VAL A 717 -19.15 -3.46 -5.87
N GLY A 718 -19.62 -4.38 -5.02
CA GLY A 718 -20.79 -5.20 -5.32
C GLY A 718 -22.01 -4.35 -5.68
N MET A 719 -22.30 -3.32 -4.88
CA MET A 719 -23.36 -2.34 -5.16
C MET A 719 -23.19 -1.65 -6.52
N ILE A 720 -21.96 -1.28 -6.93
CA ILE A 720 -21.71 -0.71 -8.27
C ILE A 720 -22.13 -1.68 -9.38
N TYR A 721 -21.72 -2.95 -9.29
CA TYR A 721 -22.07 -3.97 -10.28
C TYR A 721 -23.57 -4.23 -10.36
N GLU A 722 -24.29 -4.08 -9.25
CA GLU A 722 -25.75 -4.26 -9.17
C GLU A 722 -26.55 -2.95 -9.38
N GLY A 723 -25.91 -1.89 -9.87
CA GLY A 723 -26.56 -0.63 -10.26
C GLY A 723 -26.89 0.34 -9.12
N MET A 724 -26.33 0.12 -7.93
CA MET A 724 -26.52 0.92 -6.71
C MET A 724 -25.36 1.90 -6.49
N GLU A 725 -25.01 2.68 -7.52
CA GLU A 725 -23.82 3.55 -7.52
C GLU A 725 -23.89 4.63 -6.43
N LYS A 726 -25.07 5.17 -6.13
CA LYS A 726 -25.24 6.21 -5.09
C LYS A 726 -24.94 5.66 -3.69
N GLU A 727 -25.45 4.47 -3.39
CA GLU A 727 -25.24 3.75 -2.14
C GLU A 727 -23.77 3.37 -1.99
N ALA A 728 -23.15 2.86 -3.06
CA ALA A 728 -21.73 2.56 -3.10
C ALA A 728 -20.86 3.79 -2.78
N LEU A 729 -21.13 4.93 -3.42
CA LEU A 729 -20.40 6.18 -3.17
C LEU A 729 -20.64 6.71 -1.75
N THR A 730 -21.79 6.43 -1.14
CA THR A 730 -22.07 6.75 0.26
C THR A 730 -21.19 5.92 1.20
N CYS A 731 -21.02 4.63 0.92
CA CYS A 731 -20.14 3.74 1.67
C CYS A 731 -18.67 4.18 1.55
N ILE A 732 -18.19 4.39 0.32
CA ILE A 732 -16.81 4.84 0.07
C ILE A 732 -16.53 6.17 0.77
N ARG A 733 -17.45 7.14 0.71
CA ARG A 733 -17.32 8.41 1.42
C ARG A 733 -17.29 8.24 2.94
N SER A 734 -18.15 7.37 3.49
CA SER A 734 -18.14 7.04 4.93
C SER A 734 -16.79 6.48 5.39
N ILE A 735 -16.09 5.70 4.54
CA ILE A 735 -14.73 5.23 4.83
C ILE A 735 -13.73 6.39 4.82
N ARG A 736 -13.74 7.21 3.77
CA ARG A 736 -12.76 8.30 3.61
C ARG A 736 -12.92 9.41 4.64
N ASP A 737 -14.14 9.75 5.03
CA ASP A 737 -14.43 10.77 6.04
C ASP A 737 -13.91 10.38 7.45
N ARG A 738 -13.68 9.10 7.71
CA ARG A 738 -13.04 8.62 8.96
C ARG A 738 -11.53 8.84 9.00
N HIS A 739 -10.92 9.08 7.84
CA HIS A 739 -9.47 9.22 7.63
C HIS A 739 -9.14 10.61 7.10
N ASP A 740 -9.67 11.62 7.80
CA ASP A 740 -9.64 13.04 7.48
C ASP A 740 -8.31 13.75 7.80
N GLY A 741 -7.32 13.05 8.38
CA GLY A 741 -6.05 13.64 8.81
C GLY A 741 -6.07 14.27 10.21
N ALA A 742 -7.25 14.60 10.76
CA ALA A 742 -7.40 15.00 12.16
C ALA A 742 -7.55 13.77 13.08
N LYS A 743 -8.41 12.84 12.69
CA LYS A 743 -8.79 11.66 13.50
C LYS A 743 -7.95 10.44 13.20
N ARG A 744 -7.70 10.16 11.91
CA ARG A 744 -6.93 9.01 11.42
C ARG A 744 -6.12 9.38 10.18
N ASN A 745 -5.06 8.60 9.93
CA ASN A 745 -4.16 8.81 8.79
C ASN A 745 -4.86 8.50 7.45
N PRO A 746 -4.93 9.44 6.49
CA PRO A 746 -5.54 9.21 5.17
C PRO A 746 -4.87 8.10 4.35
N PHE A 747 -3.61 7.77 4.66
CA PHE A 747 -2.79 6.77 3.96
C PHE A 747 -2.67 5.44 4.73
N SER A 748 -3.49 5.24 5.77
CA SER A 748 -3.52 4.00 6.55
C SER A 748 -4.91 3.78 7.11
N GLU A 749 -5.68 2.95 6.42
CA GLU A 749 -6.94 2.43 6.94
C GLU A 749 -6.68 1.17 7.79
N PRO A 750 -7.00 1.19 9.10
CA PRO A 750 -6.72 0.07 9.97
C PRO A 750 -7.87 -0.95 10.02
N GLU A 751 -7.50 -2.23 10.14
CA GLU A 751 -8.36 -3.27 10.72
C GLU A 751 -7.56 -3.91 11.87
N CYS A 752 -7.08 -5.15 11.73
CA CYS A 752 -6.13 -5.72 12.69
C CYS A 752 -4.72 -5.11 12.50
N GLY A 753 -4.56 -3.84 12.83
CA GLY A 753 -3.34 -3.04 12.65
C GLY A 753 -3.44 -2.01 11.53
N HIS A 754 -2.41 -1.17 11.44
CA HIS A 754 -2.21 -0.14 10.42
C HIS A 754 -1.90 -0.75 9.04
N HIS A 755 -2.11 0.04 7.98
CA HIS A 755 -1.85 -0.35 6.59
C HIS A 755 -2.35 -1.78 6.30
N TYR A 756 -3.61 -2.05 6.64
CA TYR A 756 -4.14 -3.39 6.53
C TYR A 756 -4.37 -3.75 5.05
N ALA A 757 -3.92 -4.93 4.63
CA ALA A 757 -3.86 -5.34 3.22
C ALA A 757 -5.22 -5.25 2.52
N ARG A 758 -6.31 -5.47 3.27
CA ARG A 758 -7.68 -5.42 2.76
C ARG A 758 -8.10 -4.05 2.25
N SER A 759 -7.51 -2.96 2.74
CA SER A 759 -7.86 -1.60 2.27
C SER A 759 -7.56 -1.40 0.78
N MET A 760 -6.63 -2.19 0.22
CA MET A 760 -6.31 -2.19 -1.20
C MET A 760 -7.44 -2.73 -2.09
N ALA A 761 -8.51 -3.29 -1.50
CA ALA A 761 -9.75 -3.60 -2.22
C ALA A 761 -10.43 -2.34 -2.80
N SER A 762 -10.08 -1.13 -2.31
CA SER A 762 -10.58 0.13 -2.87
C SER A 762 -10.28 0.30 -4.36
N TRP A 763 -9.22 -0.33 -4.88
CA TRP A 763 -8.88 -0.30 -6.30
C TRP A 763 -9.97 -0.92 -7.18
N SER A 764 -10.76 -1.86 -6.64
CA SER A 764 -11.85 -2.51 -7.37
C SER A 764 -12.97 -1.56 -7.81
N ALA A 765 -13.12 -0.40 -7.15
CA ALA A 765 -14.07 0.61 -7.58
C ALA A 765 -13.70 1.24 -8.94
N ILE A 766 -12.40 1.36 -9.23
CA ILE A 766 -11.89 1.80 -10.55
C ILE A 766 -12.36 0.83 -11.63
N ILE A 767 -12.15 -0.48 -11.39
CA ILE A 767 -12.48 -1.56 -12.32
C ILE A 767 -13.99 -1.61 -12.56
N ALA A 768 -14.79 -1.55 -11.49
CA ALA A 768 -16.23 -1.66 -11.57
C ALA A 768 -16.90 -0.47 -12.28
N LEU A 769 -16.49 0.77 -11.97
CA LEU A 769 -17.07 1.97 -12.60
C LEU A 769 -16.74 2.07 -14.09
N SER A 770 -15.55 1.61 -14.49
CA SER A 770 -15.19 1.55 -15.91
C SER A 770 -15.68 0.28 -16.61
N ASP A 771 -16.28 -0.67 -15.90
CA ASP A 771 -16.63 -2.00 -16.43
C ASP A 771 -15.44 -2.66 -17.16
N PHE A 772 -14.23 -2.45 -16.61
CA PHE A 772 -13.00 -2.89 -17.24
C PHE A 772 -12.86 -4.40 -17.09
N GLN A 773 -12.79 -5.10 -18.21
CA GLN A 773 -12.43 -6.52 -18.27
C GLN A 773 -11.35 -6.69 -19.32
N TYR A 774 -10.38 -7.56 -19.05
CA TYR A 774 -9.28 -7.79 -19.98
C TYR A 774 -8.86 -9.25 -19.99
N SER A 775 -8.62 -9.78 -21.18
CA SER A 775 -7.98 -11.07 -21.39
C SER A 775 -6.79 -10.91 -22.34
N GLY A 776 -5.58 -11.09 -21.82
CA GLY A 776 -4.37 -11.23 -22.62
C GLY A 776 -4.34 -12.53 -23.44
N ILE A 777 -5.14 -13.52 -23.03
CA ILE A 777 -5.29 -14.82 -23.73
C ILE A 777 -6.13 -14.65 -24.99
N ASP A 778 -7.33 -14.11 -24.85
CA ASP A 778 -8.24 -13.88 -25.97
C ASP A 778 -7.88 -12.60 -26.73
N LYS A 779 -7.02 -11.75 -26.14
CA LYS A 779 -6.71 -10.40 -26.58
C LYS A 779 -7.98 -9.57 -26.68
N SER A 780 -8.80 -9.60 -25.64
CA SER A 780 -10.09 -8.90 -25.59
C SER A 780 -10.11 -7.89 -24.45
N MET A 781 -10.88 -6.83 -24.64
CA MET A 781 -11.14 -5.84 -23.60
C MET A 781 -12.63 -5.48 -23.57
N LYS A 782 -13.16 -5.24 -22.37
CA LYS A 782 -14.47 -4.61 -22.15
C LYS A 782 -14.27 -3.29 -21.42
N ILE A 783 -15.09 -2.31 -21.77
CA ILE A 783 -15.17 -1.02 -21.07
C ILE A 783 -16.63 -0.55 -21.03
N THR A 784 -16.96 0.35 -20.13
CA THR A 784 -18.29 0.96 -20.01
C THR A 784 -18.67 1.74 -21.28
N ALA A 785 -19.98 1.79 -21.55
CA ALA A 785 -20.56 2.62 -22.59
C ALA A 785 -20.78 4.09 -22.17
N ARG A 786 -20.59 4.40 -20.89
CA ARG A 786 -20.86 5.73 -20.31
C ARG A 786 -19.77 6.71 -20.77
N PRO A 787 -20.13 7.87 -21.38
CA PRO A 787 -19.14 8.83 -21.82
C PRO A 787 -18.22 9.30 -20.69
N GLY A 788 -16.91 9.39 -20.96
CA GLY A 788 -15.90 9.77 -19.99
C GLY A 788 -14.51 9.25 -20.32
N ASN A 789 -13.52 9.66 -19.52
CA ASN A 789 -12.16 9.15 -19.56
C ASN A 789 -11.96 8.15 -18.42
N TYR A 790 -11.41 6.97 -18.71
CA TYR A 790 -11.21 5.90 -17.74
C TYR A 790 -9.78 5.39 -17.76
N PHE A 791 -9.32 4.90 -16.62
CA PHE A 791 -8.00 4.28 -16.48
C PHE A 791 -8.10 2.78 -16.72
N TRP A 792 -7.17 2.21 -17.48
CA TRP A 792 -7.04 0.77 -17.62
C TRP A 792 -5.62 0.32 -17.28
N SER A 793 -5.50 -0.85 -16.68
CA SER A 793 -4.22 -1.49 -16.40
C SER A 793 -4.39 -3.00 -16.28
N ASN A 794 -3.48 -3.77 -16.85
CA ASN A 794 -3.47 -5.24 -16.72
C ASN A 794 -2.34 -5.75 -15.81
N GLY A 795 -1.70 -4.86 -15.04
CA GLY A 795 -0.57 -5.18 -14.16
C GLY A 795 0.81 -5.16 -14.85
N TYR A 796 0.85 -5.06 -16.19
CA TYR A 796 2.06 -5.03 -17.00
C TYR A 796 2.13 -3.80 -17.91
N SER A 797 0.97 -3.26 -18.26
CA SER A 797 0.78 -2.14 -19.16
C SER A 797 -0.47 -1.38 -18.73
N TRP A 798 -0.48 -0.09 -18.99
CA TRP A 798 -1.56 0.78 -18.54
C TRP A 798 -1.69 2.03 -19.41
N GLY A 799 -2.84 2.66 -19.31
CA GLY A 799 -3.14 3.89 -20.01
C GLY A 799 -4.55 4.37 -19.74
N THR A 800 -5.10 5.13 -20.68
CA THR A 800 -6.43 5.70 -20.58
C THR A 800 -7.29 5.32 -21.78
N ILE A 801 -8.60 5.35 -21.58
CA ILE A 801 -9.60 5.14 -22.61
C ILE A 801 -10.66 6.24 -22.52
N ASP A 802 -10.77 7.04 -23.58
CA ASP A 802 -11.81 8.05 -23.76
C ASP A 802 -12.99 7.41 -24.48
N VAL A 803 -14.14 7.32 -23.80
CA VAL A 803 -15.39 6.81 -24.36
C VAL A 803 -16.29 8.00 -24.69
N SER A 804 -16.76 8.08 -25.94
CA SER A 804 -17.77 9.03 -26.37
C SER A 804 -18.95 8.32 -27.04
N ASP A 805 -19.95 9.09 -27.47
CA ASP A 805 -21.12 8.55 -28.18
C ASP A 805 -20.78 7.97 -29.56
N LYS A 806 -19.67 8.41 -30.17
CA LYS A 806 -19.30 8.05 -31.56
C LYS A 806 -17.99 7.30 -31.67
N ASP A 807 -17.02 7.66 -30.84
CA ASP A 807 -15.65 7.19 -30.95
C ASP A 807 -15.12 6.75 -29.57
N ILE A 808 -14.20 5.79 -29.60
CA ILE A 808 -13.45 5.32 -28.44
C ILE A 808 -11.98 5.55 -28.73
N THR A 809 -11.28 6.25 -27.85
CA THR A 809 -9.84 6.49 -28.02
C THR A 809 -9.08 5.77 -26.94
N ILE A 810 -8.22 4.83 -27.33
CA ILE A 810 -7.35 4.08 -26.43
C ILE A 810 -5.95 4.65 -26.53
N GLU A 811 -5.36 4.97 -25.39
CA GLU A 811 -3.99 5.43 -25.24
C GLU A 811 -3.21 4.46 -24.35
N VAL A 812 -2.01 4.07 -24.80
CA VAL A 812 -1.06 3.27 -24.01
C VAL A 812 0.00 4.21 -23.45
N ILE A 813 -0.05 4.45 -22.14
CA ILE A 813 0.91 5.36 -21.49
C ILE A 813 2.18 4.61 -21.09
N SER A 814 2.08 3.32 -20.72
CA SER A 814 3.24 2.46 -20.54
C SER A 814 2.99 1.01 -20.94
N GLY A 815 4.03 0.39 -21.50
CA GLY A 815 4.00 -1.00 -21.94
C GLY A 815 3.41 -1.17 -23.35
N SER A 816 2.57 -2.18 -23.55
CA SER A 816 1.92 -2.45 -24.83
C SER A 816 0.52 -3.06 -24.66
N LEU A 817 -0.31 -2.90 -25.69
CA LEU A 817 -1.66 -3.43 -25.72
C LEU A 817 -1.98 -4.05 -27.08
N GLN A 818 -2.26 -5.34 -27.06
CA GLN A 818 -2.73 -6.08 -28.22
C GLN A 818 -4.17 -6.50 -28.03
N LEU A 819 -5.03 -6.16 -29.00
CA LEU A 819 -6.45 -6.53 -28.99
C LEU A 819 -6.88 -7.15 -30.33
N LYS A 820 -7.74 -8.16 -30.23
CA LYS A 820 -8.54 -8.74 -31.31
C LYS A 820 -9.99 -8.29 -31.22
N SER A 821 -10.47 -8.00 -30.02
CA SER A 821 -11.82 -7.49 -29.83
C SER A 821 -11.95 -6.47 -28.69
N LEU A 822 -12.96 -5.61 -28.82
CA LEU A 822 -13.36 -4.64 -27.83
C LEU A 822 -14.88 -4.68 -27.68
N THR A 823 -15.36 -4.68 -26.43
CA THR A 823 -16.79 -4.59 -26.10
C THR A 823 -17.05 -3.33 -25.28
N VAL A 824 -18.13 -2.63 -25.57
CA VAL A 824 -18.48 -1.33 -24.97
C VAL A 824 -19.85 -1.44 -24.33
N GLY A 825 -19.91 -1.45 -23.00
CA GLY A 825 -21.10 -1.78 -22.23
C GLY A 825 -21.72 -3.11 -22.65
N ASN A 826 -22.96 -3.07 -23.10
CA ASN A 826 -23.73 -4.23 -23.58
C ASN A 826 -23.81 -4.32 -25.11
N GLU A 827 -22.96 -3.58 -25.83
CA GLU A 827 -22.96 -3.58 -27.29
C GLU A 827 -22.35 -4.86 -27.86
N LYS A 828 -22.57 -5.06 -29.16
CA LYS A 828 -21.97 -6.18 -29.89
C LYS A 828 -20.45 -6.03 -29.92
N GLU A 829 -19.75 -7.14 -29.68
CA GLU A 829 -18.30 -7.20 -29.77
C GLU A 829 -17.78 -6.65 -31.12
N MET A 830 -16.87 -5.68 -31.05
CA MET A 830 -16.17 -5.13 -32.20
C MET A 830 -14.89 -5.92 -32.46
N ARG A 831 -14.71 -6.42 -33.69
CA ARG A 831 -13.46 -7.07 -34.11
C ARG A 831 -12.46 -6.03 -34.58
N LEU A 832 -11.29 -6.02 -33.97
CA LEU A 832 -10.20 -5.11 -34.28
C LEU A 832 -9.20 -5.80 -35.21
N LYS A 833 -8.89 -5.18 -36.35
CA LYS A 833 -7.87 -5.65 -37.29
C LYS A 833 -6.58 -4.88 -37.04
N HIS A 834 -5.47 -5.59 -36.85
CA HIS A 834 -4.14 -5.02 -36.66
C HIS A 834 -4.03 -4.03 -35.47
N PHE A 835 -4.63 -4.35 -34.33
CA PHE A 835 -4.57 -3.52 -33.13
C PHE A 835 -3.42 -3.98 -32.21
N ASP A 836 -2.28 -3.30 -32.32
CA ASP A 836 -1.06 -3.51 -31.53
C ASP A 836 -0.46 -2.14 -31.22
N LEU A 837 -0.76 -1.64 -30.02
CA LEU A 837 -0.31 -0.33 -29.53
C LEU A 837 0.87 -0.50 -28.58
N LYS A 838 1.83 0.40 -28.66
CA LYS A 838 3.00 0.50 -27.79
C LYS A 838 2.93 1.76 -26.93
N GLU A 839 3.82 1.86 -25.95
CA GLU A 839 4.00 3.05 -25.13
C GLU A 839 4.07 4.33 -25.98
N GLY A 840 3.16 5.25 -25.70
CA GLY A 840 2.98 6.52 -26.42
C GLY A 840 1.97 6.47 -27.57
N ASP A 841 1.52 5.29 -27.99
CA ASP A 841 0.54 5.17 -29.07
C ASP A 841 -0.88 5.50 -28.59
N LYS A 842 -1.65 6.10 -29.49
CA LYS A 842 -3.06 6.45 -29.31
C LYS A 842 -3.84 6.08 -30.56
N GLN A 843 -4.98 5.40 -30.40
CA GLN A 843 -5.82 5.00 -31.53
C GLN A 843 -7.30 5.27 -31.26
N VAL A 844 -7.96 5.86 -32.27
CA VAL A 844 -9.41 6.10 -32.29
C VAL A 844 -10.11 4.94 -33.01
N ILE A 845 -11.16 4.41 -32.40
CA ILE A 845 -12.03 3.35 -32.90
C ILE A 845 -13.43 3.95 -33.05
N LYS A 846 -14.04 3.78 -34.22
CA LYS A 846 -15.44 4.19 -34.43
C LYS A 846 -16.38 3.14 -33.83
N ARG A 847 -17.33 3.61 -33.02
CA ARG A 847 -18.34 2.79 -32.34
C ARG A 847 -19.44 2.33 -33.32
#